data_AF-A0AAJ0BS78-F1
#
_entry.id   AF-A0AAJ0BS78-F1
#
_cell.length_a   1.000
_cell.length_b   1.000
_cell.length_c   1.000
_cell.angle_alpha   90.00
_cell.angle_beta   90.00
_cell.angle_gamma   90.00
#
_symmetry.space_group_name_H-M   'P 1'
#
loop_
_entity.id
_entity.type
_entity.pdbx_description
1 polymer ?
#
loop_
_entity_poly.entity_id
_entity_poly.type
_entity_poly.pdbx_seq_one_letter_code
_entity_poly.pdbx_strand_id
1 'polypeptide(L)'
;MSRMDVSELARLAAPASMADVVALAAVGLGLATHLLRGIAWDKPDPYHGVWFERPQLRDAGAAPRQKATRNIAQRLAEFNKDIVIFWGSQSGTAEAFANRLARECHLRFGQAVLTADLSDYDVDTITLIPESKLAIFMLSTFGEGDPSDNATALWEWLRNDASEVRLQNLRYVAFGLGNSNYKHYNRVVDVVVEALDNAGARRLMPIGRADDANGGTEEAFIAWKDELHSFLVEKLGFQQRRVPYEPSFAVVEDTSLSPIDLHHGEPVSRRSGIAKARNAYSPVKSLAIQEVRHIGDSSEASCLHIELDLVEHPELRYQTGDHLAIYPINPDEEMQLIMEAVGIRARADTPLLITPLEEATKATIPSPTTALALFRHYLEICAPVSRDTIRELANFAPSQKAKDFLKSLGEDKEAYASYTAKTHVTIGRLLSLAAPNIVWKDLPLSYLVETIPPLQPRYYSVSSSSSATPRRASLTVAVDKTQLPGDPSKEIPGLTTHYLLALADSINGTTTTRQSLPSADSHRVFAHIRRSPFKLPSLASKPVIMIAAGTGIAPFRAFVQERARLRAVSGKPVGRMVLFFGCRRPDDGYLYREELARAAEDGMLEVVVAFSRSGRGMYVQDCVAEKGEESWSQFAKKRNQWLEDVWG
;
A
#
# COMPACT_ATOMS: atom_id res chain seq x y z
N MET A 1 -13.89 -56.86 -63.06
CA MET A 1 -12.65 -56.43 -63.72
C MET A 1 -11.50 -56.77 -62.79
N SER A 2 -10.52 -57.50 -63.30
CA SER A 2 -9.40 -58.10 -62.56
C SER A 2 -8.62 -57.07 -61.73
N ARG A 3 -8.29 -57.40 -60.47
CA ARG A 3 -7.35 -56.62 -59.66
C ARG A 3 -5.95 -56.87 -60.22
N MET A 4 -5.40 -55.87 -60.92
CA MET A 4 -3.97 -55.84 -61.26
C MET A 4 -3.16 -55.82 -59.97
N ASP A 5 -2.18 -56.72 -59.89
CA ASP A 5 -1.27 -56.85 -58.76
C ASP A 5 -0.28 -55.66 -58.74
N VAL A 6 0.10 -55.17 -57.55
CA VAL A 6 1.04 -54.05 -57.39
C VAL A 6 2.41 -54.41 -57.98
N SER A 7 2.74 -55.70 -58.01
CA SER A 7 3.92 -56.22 -58.70
C SER A 7 3.85 -56.12 -60.23
N GLU A 8 2.67 -56.09 -60.85
CA GLU A 8 2.51 -55.86 -62.30
C GLU A 8 2.66 -54.38 -62.65
N LEU A 9 2.15 -53.47 -61.81
CA LEU A 9 2.38 -52.02 -61.94
C LEU A 9 3.86 -51.66 -61.83
N ALA A 10 4.60 -52.33 -60.94
CA ALA A 10 6.05 -52.14 -60.80
C ALA A 10 6.84 -52.61 -62.04
N ARG A 11 6.32 -53.58 -62.81
CA ARG A 11 6.93 -54.02 -64.08
C ARG A 11 6.63 -53.09 -65.25
N LEU A 12 5.53 -52.35 -65.22
CA LEU A 12 5.19 -51.29 -66.18
C LEU A 12 5.95 -49.98 -65.93
N ALA A 13 6.54 -49.82 -64.75
CA ALA A 13 7.29 -48.63 -64.33
C ALA A 13 8.81 -48.79 -64.39
N ALA A 14 9.32 -49.84 -65.05
CA ALA A 14 10.75 -49.96 -65.32
C ALA A 14 11.11 -49.04 -66.50
N PRO A 15 12.02 -48.07 -66.35
CA PRO A 15 12.37 -47.13 -67.41
C PRO A 15 12.93 -47.89 -68.61
N ALA A 16 12.29 -47.76 -69.77
CA ALA A 16 12.67 -48.49 -70.98
C ALA A 16 13.86 -47.83 -71.72
N SER A 17 14.16 -46.57 -71.39
CA SER A 17 15.23 -45.81 -72.01
C SER A 17 16.00 -44.97 -70.99
N MET A 18 17.22 -44.55 -71.36
CA MET A 18 18.02 -43.63 -70.56
C MET A 18 17.29 -42.29 -70.34
N ALA A 19 16.43 -41.89 -71.29
CA ALA A 19 15.64 -40.67 -71.17
C ALA A 19 14.59 -40.78 -70.03
N ASP A 20 13.99 -41.96 -69.84
CA ASP A 20 13.02 -42.20 -68.76
C ASP A 20 13.69 -42.18 -67.38
N VAL A 21 14.92 -42.70 -67.28
CA VAL A 21 15.74 -42.63 -66.05
C VAL A 21 16.05 -41.17 -65.72
N VAL A 22 16.43 -40.36 -66.72
CA VAL A 22 16.72 -38.94 -66.54
C VAL A 22 15.45 -38.16 -66.16
N ALA A 23 14.31 -38.47 -66.77
CA ALA A 23 13.03 -37.86 -66.43
C ALA A 23 12.59 -38.20 -64.99
N LEU A 24 12.69 -39.47 -64.58
CA LEU A 24 12.40 -39.89 -63.20
C LEU A 24 13.37 -39.26 -62.19
N ALA A 25 14.65 -39.12 -62.54
CA ALA A 25 15.62 -38.44 -61.70
C ALA A 25 15.31 -36.94 -61.57
N ALA A 26 14.90 -36.28 -62.66
CA ALA A 26 14.51 -34.87 -62.65
C ALA A 26 13.24 -34.62 -61.82
N VAL A 27 12.23 -35.49 -61.95
CA VAL A 27 11.02 -35.45 -61.12
C VAL A 27 11.35 -35.73 -59.66
N GLY A 28 12.21 -36.70 -59.38
CA GLY A 28 12.69 -36.99 -58.02
C GLY A 28 13.45 -35.83 -57.40
N LEU A 29 14.30 -35.14 -58.17
CA LEU A 29 15.04 -33.96 -57.74
C LEU A 29 14.10 -32.75 -57.52
N GLY A 30 13.11 -32.56 -58.39
CA GLY A 30 12.06 -31.56 -58.24
C GLY A 30 11.18 -31.79 -57.01
N LEU A 31 10.82 -33.04 -56.73
CA LEU A 31 10.03 -33.40 -55.55
C LEU A 31 10.86 -33.27 -54.26
N ALA A 32 12.13 -33.69 -54.29
CA ALA A 32 13.05 -33.54 -53.18
C ALA A 32 13.32 -32.05 -52.87
N THR A 33 13.53 -31.22 -53.88
CA THR A 33 13.71 -29.77 -53.68
C THR A 33 12.45 -29.10 -53.16
N HIS A 34 11.25 -29.54 -53.57
CA HIS A 34 9.99 -29.01 -53.03
C HIS A 34 9.77 -29.44 -51.57
N LEU A 35 10.02 -30.71 -51.24
CA LEU A 35 9.83 -31.28 -49.90
C LEU A 35 10.90 -30.82 -48.90
N LEU A 36 12.11 -30.50 -49.36
CA LEU A 36 13.22 -30.00 -48.52
C LEU A 36 13.24 -28.48 -48.38
N ARG A 37 12.36 -27.75 -49.08
CA ARG A 37 12.23 -26.30 -48.97
C ARG A 37 11.70 -25.93 -47.58
N GLY A 38 12.45 -25.13 -46.83
CA GLY A 38 12.17 -24.80 -45.41
C GLY A 38 12.82 -25.74 -44.38
N ILE A 39 13.41 -26.87 -44.80
CA ILE A 39 14.17 -27.78 -43.92
C ILE A 39 15.68 -27.69 -44.18
N ALA A 40 16.09 -27.68 -45.47
CA ALA A 40 17.50 -27.68 -45.88
C ALA A 40 17.94 -26.35 -46.51
N TRP A 41 17.08 -25.70 -47.29
CA TRP A 41 17.34 -24.40 -47.93
C TRP A 41 16.09 -23.52 -47.82
N ASP A 42 16.28 -22.23 -47.55
CA ASP A 42 15.31 -21.27 -46.98
C ASP A 42 15.08 -21.37 -45.45
N LYS A 43 16.12 -21.71 -44.65
CA LYS A 43 16.05 -21.38 -43.22
C LYS A 43 16.22 -19.85 -43.09
N PRO A 44 15.26 -19.12 -42.49
CA PRO A 44 15.52 -17.73 -42.11
C PRO A 44 16.77 -17.72 -41.22
N ASP A 45 17.64 -16.73 -41.41
CA ASP A 45 18.81 -16.56 -40.57
C ASP A 45 18.37 -16.71 -39.10
N PRO A 46 18.92 -17.67 -38.33
CA PRO A 46 18.52 -17.88 -36.94
C PRO A 46 18.68 -16.62 -36.08
N TYR A 47 19.44 -15.63 -36.56
CA TYR A 47 19.61 -14.33 -35.94
C TYR A 47 18.84 -13.20 -36.64
N HIS A 48 17.99 -13.48 -37.63
CA HIS A 48 17.13 -12.48 -38.25
C HIS A 48 16.21 -11.82 -37.21
N GLY A 49 15.81 -12.56 -36.16
CA GLY A 49 15.07 -12.00 -35.02
C GLY A 49 15.90 -11.04 -34.16
N VAL A 50 17.22 -11.21 -34.09
CA VAL A 50 18.14 -10.41 -33.25
C VAL A 50 18.28 -8.97 -33.76
N TRP A 51 18.10 -8.75 -35.07
CA TRP A 51 18.07 -7.40 -35.66
C TRP A 51 16.80 -6.61 -35.34
N PHE A 52 15.72 -7.29 -34.94
CA PHE A 52 14.42 -6.68 -34.58
C PHE A 52 14.04 -6.91 -33.11
N GLU A 53 14.90 -7.56 -32.33
CA GLU A 53 14.77 -7.68 -30.88
C GLU A 53 15.10 -6.34 -30.23
N ARG A 54 14.07 -5.74 -29.62
CA ARG A 54 14.24 -4.51 -28.83
C ARG A 54 15.15 -4.81 -27.62
N PRO A 55 16.17 -3.99 -27.34
CA PRO A 55 17.07 -4.18 -26.20
C PRO A 55 16.38 -4.29 -24.83
N GLN A 56 15.12 -3.85 -24.70
CA GLN A 56 14.32 -3.93 -23.48
C GLN A 56 13.90 -5.36 -23.08
N LEU A 57 14.04 -6.36 -23.96
CA LEU A 57 13.78 -7.77 -23.59
C LEU A 57 14.97 -8.45 -22.89
N ARG A 58 16.13 -7.79 -22.74
CA ARG A 58 17.24 -8.34 -21.94
C ARG A 58 16.92 -8.51 -20.46
N ASP A 59 15.95 -7.77 -19.91
CA ASP A 59 15.51 -7.98 -18.53
C ASP A 59 14.65 -9.25 -18.34
N ALA A 60 14.17 -9.87 -19.44
CA ALA A 60 13.51 -11.17 -19.41
C ALA A 60 14.48 -12.36 -19.58
N GLY A 61 15.75 -12.08 -19.87
CA GLY A 61 16.83 -13.05 -20.08
C GLY A 61 17.87 -13.09 -18.96
N ALA A 62 17.54 -12.60 -17.76
CA ALA A 62 18.38 -12.87 -16.60
C ALA A 62 18.47 -14.41 -16.42
N ALA A 63 19.70 -14.95 -16.41
CA ALA A 63 19.97 -16.26 -15.85
C ALA A 63 19.14 -16.42 -14.56
N PRO A 64 18.54 -17.59 -14.27
CA PRO A 64 17.61 -17.71 -13.16
C PRO A 64 18.28 -17.15 -11.91
N ARG A 65 17.89 -15.94 -11.48
CA ARG A 65 18.36 -15.36 -10.23
C ARG A 65 18.09 -16.44 -9.21
N GLN A 66 19.14 -17.01 -8.61
CA GLN A 66 18.98 -17.95 -7.51
C GLN A 66 17.96 -17.31 -6.58
N LYS A 67 16.87 -18.04 -6.28
CA LYS A 67 15.83 -17.51 -5.40
C LYS A 67 16.52 -17.03 -4.14
N ALA A 68 16.43 -15.73 -3.89
CA ALA A 68 16.83 -15.08 -2.66
C ALA A 68 16.54 -15.99 -1.47
N THR A 69 17.57 -16.35 -0.68
CA THR A 69 17.35 -17.17 0.52
C THR A 69 16.39 -16.43 1.47
N ARG A 70 15.46 -17.19 2.04
CA ARG A 70 14.49 -16.74 3.04
C ARG A 70 15.00 -16.95 4.46
N ASN A 71 16.22 -17.47 4.61
CA ASN A 71 16.88 -17.61 5.89
C ASN A 71 17.54 -16.29 6.29
N ILE A 72 17.05 -15.66 7.35
CA ILE A 72 17.56 -14.35 7.77
C ILE A 72 19.00 -14.41 8.27
N ALA A 73 19.39 -15.47 9.00
CA ALA A 73 20.76 -15.63 9.49
C ALA A 73 21.74 -15.80 8.33
N GLN A 74 21.35 -16.55 7.30
CA GLN A 74 22.14 -16.67 6.06
C GLN A 74 22.28 -15.32 5.36
N ARG A 75 21.21 -14.52 5.24
CA ARG A 75 21.30 -13.16 4.66
C ARG A 75 22.23 -12.23 5.43
N LEU A 76 22.18 -12.27 6.76
CA LEU A 76 23.08 -11.48 7.59
C LEU A 76 24.54 -11.86 7.36
N ALA A 77 24.83 -13.15 7.16
CA ALA A 77 26.16 -13.63 6.82
C ALA A 77 26.59 -13.23 5.40
N GLU A 78 25.74 -13.45 4.39
CA GLU A 78 26.01 -13.14 2.98
C GLU A 78 26.37 -11.67 2.76
N PHE A 79 25.64 -10.76 3.42
CA PHE A 79 25.85 -9.32 3.29
C PHE A 79 26.67 -8.71 4.43
N ASN A 80 27.25 -9.54 5.30
CA ASN A 80 28.03 -9.13 6.46
C ASN A 80 27.36 -8.00 7.28
N LYS A 81 26.07 -8.18 7.60
CA LYS A 81 25.26 -7.19 8.33
C LYS A 81 25.30 -7.50 9.83
N ASP A 82 25.45 -6.47 10.66
CA ASP A 82 25.58 -6.58 12.13
C ASP A 82 24.25 -6.40 12.87
N ILE A 83 23.33 -5.65 12.25
CA ILE A 83 22.01 -5.34 12.79
C ILE A 83 20.95 -5.77 11.78
N VAL A 84 19.88 -6.39 12.27
CA VAL A 84 18.66 -6.60 11.51
C VAL A 84 17.52 -5.79 12.12
N ILE A 85 16.77 -5.06 11.29
CA ILE A 85 15.57 -4.36 11.68
C ILE A 85 14.37 -5.01 10.99
N PHE A 86 13.65 -5.83 11.74
CA PHE A 86 12.39 -6.41 11.32
C PHE A 86 11.27 -5.39 11.44
N TRP A 87 10.41 -5.31 10.44
CA TRP A 87 9.24 -4.44 10.49
C TRP A 87 7.94 -5.15 10.12
N GLY A 88 6.89 -4.85 10.88
CA GLY A 88 5.51 -5.25 10.65
C GLY A 88 4.65 -4.01 10.42
N SER A 89 4.20 -3.78 9.18
CA SER A 89 3.58 -2.54 8.74
C SER A 89 2.42 -2.79 7.77
N GLN A 90 1.26 -2.14 7.98
CA GLN A 90 0.16 -2.16 7.01
C GLN A 90 0.15 -0.93 6.10
N SER A 91 0.42 0.25 6.67
CA SER A 91 0.35 1.56 6.02
C SER A 91 1.71 2.17 5.69
N GLY A 92 2.81 1.48 6.01
CA GLY A 92 4.18 1.93 5.71
C GLY A 92 4.92 2.64 6.84
N THR A 93 4.26 3.00 7.96
CA THR A 93 4.91 3.78 9.04
C THR A 93 6.09 3.05 9.69
N ALA A 94 5.90 1.78 10.11
CA ALA A 94 6.98 1.01 10.74
C ALA A 94 8.13 0.71 9.75
N GLU A 95 7.81 0.50 8.48
CA GLU A 95 8.80 0.32 7.40
C GLU A 95 9.64 1.60 7.22
N ALA A 96 9.00 2.77 7.17
CA ALA A 96 9.69 4.05 7.04
C ALA A 96 10.64 4.31 8.22
N PHE A 97 10.20 4.03 9.46
CA PHE A 97 11.05 4.14 10.63
C PHE A 97 12.21 3.14 10.63
N ALA A 98 11.98 1.90 10.19
CA ALA A 98 13.03 0.90 10.07
C ALA A 98 14.12 1.33 9.07
N ASN A 99 13.72 1.83 7.90
CA ASN A 99 14.65 2.31 6.88
C ASN A 99 15.41 3.57 7.33
N ARG A 100 14.74 4.51 8.00
CA ARG A 100 15.40 5.69 8.57
C ARG A 100 16.40 5.30 9.66
N LEU A 101 16.02 4.41 10.57
CA LEU A 101 16.92 3.93 11.62
C LEU A 101 18.13 3.21 11.04
N ALA A 102 17.95 2.36 10.01
CA ALA A 102 19.06 1.70 9.33
C ALA A 102 20.06 2.70 8.74
N ARG A 103 19.56 3.74 8.06
CA ARG A 103 20.41 4.81 7.50
C ARG A 103 21.15 5.57 8.59
N GLU A 104 20.46 5.96 9.67
CA GLU A 104 21.10 6.66 10.78
C GLU A 104 22.16 5.79 11.47
N CYS A 105 21.91 4.48 11.63
CA CYS A 105 22.90 3.55 12.19
C CYS A 105 24.15 3.42 11.30
N HIS A 106 23.96 3.37 9.97
CA HIS A 106 25.07 3.37 9.01
C HIS A 106 25.88 4.68 9.10
N LEU A 107 25.23 5.83 8.97
CA LEU A 107 25.91 7.13 8.93
C LEU A 107 26.57 7.50 10.26
N ARG A 108 25.91 7.22 11.40
CA ARG A 108 26.39 7.62 12.73
C ARG A 108 27.37 6.63 13.33
N PHE A 109 27.27 5.33 13.02
CA PHE A 109 28.05 4.30 13.71
C PHE A 109 28.83 3.39 12.75
N GLY A 110 28.72 3.60 11.44
CA GLY A 110 29.34 2.76 10.42
C GLY A 110 28.85 1.32 10.45
N GLN A 111 27.62 1.09 10.92
CA GLN A 111 27.08 -0.25 11.12
C GLN A 111 26.34 -0.71 9.87
N ALA A 112 26.65 -1.93 9.44
CA ALA A 112 25.97 -2.54 8.32
C ALA A 112 24.61 -3.08 8.78
N VAL A 113 23.51 -2.43 8.37
CA VAL A 113 22.15 -2.77 8.80
C VAL A 113 21.36 -3.42 7.65
N LEU A 114 20.58 -4.45 7.98
CA LEU A 114 19.58 -5.05 7.09
C LEU A 114 18.17 -4.67 7.55
N THR A 115 17.38 -4.03 6.70
CA THR A 115 15.94 -3.90 6.93
C THR A 115 15.20 -5.09 6.34
N ALA A 116 14.28 -5.67 7.11
CA ALA A 116 13.65 -6.94 6.80
C ALA A 116 12.13 -6.87 6.96
N ASP A 117 11.39 -7.00 5.85
CA ASP A 117 9.96 -7.33 5.90
C ASP A 117 9.83 -8.74 6.50
N LEU A 118 9.06 -8.87 7.57
CA LEU A 118 8.85 -10.16 8.23
C LEU A 118 8.31 -11.24 7.29
N SER A 119 7.56 -10.89 6.25
CA SER A 119 6.99 -11.84 5.29
C SER A 119 7.99 -12.36 4.24
N ASP A 120 9.14 -11.69 4.08
CA ASP A 120 10.20 -12.09 3.16
C ASP A 120 11.05 -13.25 3.69
N TYR A 121 11.02 -13.50 5.00
CA TYR A 121 11.86 -14.48 5.68
C TYR A 121 11.04 -15.59 6.32
N ASP A 122 11.68 -16.74 6.56
CA ASP A 122 11.09 -17.83 7.30
C ASP A 122 11.36 -17.61 8.80
N VAL A 123 10.28 -17.59 9.59
CA VAL A 123 10.28 -17.09 10.98
C VAL A 123 11.12 -17.95 11.93
N ASP A 124 11.21 -19.26 11.67
CA ASP A 124 12.05 -20.19 12.42
C ASP A 124 13.54 -19.87 12.30
N THR A 125 13.97 -19.25 11.19
CA THR A 125 15.38 -18.88 10.98
C THR A 125 15.86 -17.73 11.87
N ILE A 126 14.94 -17.04 12.58
CA ILE A 126 15.29 -16.09 13.65
C ILE A 126 16.06 -16.79 14.78
N THR A 127 15.81 -18.08 15.03
CA THR A 127 16.54 -18.88 16.02
C THR A 127 18.02 -19.06 15.68
N LEU A 128 18.39 -18.87 14.41
CA LEU A 128 19.74 -19.04 13.90
C LEU A 128 20.56 -17.74 13.95
N ILE A 129 19.96 -16.62 14.38
CA ILE A 129 20.67 -15.34 14.49
C ILE A 129 21.74 -15.47 15.60
N PRO A 130 23.03 -15.24 15.28
CA PRO A 130 24.10 -15.35 16.27
C PRO A 130 24.00 -14.29 17.37
N GLU A 131 24.52 -14.60 18.57
CA GLU A 131 24.56 -13.65 19.68
C GLU A 131 25.37 -12.39 19.35
N SER A 132 26.33 -12.45 18.42
CA SER A 132 27.09 -11.27 17.99
C SER A 132 26.24 -10.22 17.28
N LYS A 133 25.07 -10.58 16.75
CA LYS A 133 24.19 -9.69 15.99
C LYS A 133 23.14 -9.04 16.90
N LEU A 134 22.49 -7.99 16.41
CA LEU A 134 21.42 -7.27 17.10
C LEU A 134 20.14 -7.31 16.26
N ALA A 135 19.01 -7.70 16.86
CA ALA A 135 17.70 -7.63 16.23
C ALA A 135 16.88 -6.45 16.78
N ILE A 136 16.19 -5.73 15.90
CA ILE A 136 15.26 -4.66 16.26
C ILE A 136 13.89 -5.02 15.65
N PHE A 137 12.84 -4.99 16.46
CA PHE A 137 11.47 -5.25 16.02
C PHE A 137 10.64 -3.96 16.03
N MET A 138 10.15 -3.55 14.87
CA MET A 138 9.26 -2.40 14.72
C MET A 138 7.87 -2.87 14.27
N LEU A 139 6.91 -2.89 15.19
CA LEU A 139 5.64 -3.61 15.00
C LEU A 139 4.44 -2.70 15.18
N SER A 140 3.61 -2.61 14.16
CA SER A 140 2.33 -1.91 14.22
C SER A 140 1.18 -2.83 14.69
N THR A 141 0.24 -2.25 15.45
CA THR A 141 -1.01 -2.91 15.86
C THR A 141 -2.17 -2.45 14.99
N PHE A 142 -3.00 -3.39 14.50
CA PHE A 142 -4.15 -3.14 13.64
C PHE A 142 -5.43 -3.80 14.16
N GLY A 143 -6.59 -3.32 13.68
CA GLY A 143 -7.90 -3.92 14.00
C GLY A 143 -8.14 -4.04 15.51
N GLU A 144 -8.54 -5.23 15.94
CA GLU A 144 -8.83 -5.56 17.35
C GLU A 144 -7.57 -6.01 18.12
N GLY A 145 -6.43 -5.38 17.83
CA GLY A 145 -5.15 -5.73 18.45
C GLY A 145 -4.37 -6.83 17.74
N ASP A 146 -4.61 -6.97 16.43
CA ASP A 146 -4.01 -7.96 15.55
C ASP A 146 -2.71 -7.42 14.89
N PRO A 147 -1.78 -8.31 14.49
CA PRO A 147 -0.59 -7.93 13.73
C PRO A 147 -0.95 -7.40 12.34
N SER A 148 -0.04 -6.62 11.75
CA SER A 148 -0.10 -6.32 10.31
C SER A 148 -0.01 -7.61 9.48
N ASP A 149 -0.56 -7.59 8.27
CA ASP A 149 -0.63 -8.80 7.42
C ASP A 149 0.75 -9.44 7.19
N ASN A 150 1.82 -8.63 7.13
CA ASN A 150 3.19 -9.10 6.93
C ASN A 150 3.86 -9.65 8.21
N ALA A 151 3.30 -9.39 9.39
CA ALA A 151 3.79 -9.86 10.69
C ALA A 151 2.98 -11.06 11.24
N THR A 152 1.89 -11.45 10.58
CA THR A 152 1.02 -12.57 11.02
C THR A 152 1.79 -13.88 11.21
N ALA A 153 2.74 -14.22 10.32
CA ALA A 153 3.51 -15.46 10.45
C ALA A 153 4.39 -15.48 11.71
N LEU A 154 5.02 -14.35 12.05
CA LEU A 154 5.82 -14.21 13.28
C LEU A 154 4.91 -14.38 14.51
N TRP A 155 3.77 -13.70 14.48
CA TRP A 155 2.77 -13.75 15.56
C TRP A 155 2.26 -15.16 15.82
N GLU A 156 1.87 -15.88 14.76
CA GLU A 156 1.37 -17.26 14.86
C GLU A 156 2.45 -18.21 15.36
N TRP A 157 3.67 -18.13 14.82
CA TRP A 157 4.79 -18.96 15.25
C TRP A 157 5.12 -18.78 16.74
N LEU A 158 5.22 -17.53 17.19
CA LEU A 158 5.51 -17.22 18.60
C LEU A 158 4.38 -17.64 19.55
N ARG A 159 3.11 -17.67 19.09
CA ARG A 159 1.97 -18.04 19.93
C ARG A 159 1.68 -19.54 19.93
N ASN A 160 1.78 -20.20 18.79
CA ASN A 160 1.39 -21.60 18.63
C ASN A 160 2.53 -22.54 19.04
N ASP A 161 3.78 -22.17 18.75
CA ASP A 161 4.95 -23.03 18.96
C ASP A 161 5.80 -22.56 20.17
N ALA A 162 5.25 -21.69 21.01
CA ALA A 162 5.94 -21.00 22.10
C ALA A 162 6.76 -21.92 23.03
N SER A 163 6.27 -23.15 23.28
CA SER A 163 6.92 -24.13 24.15
C SER A 163 8.15 -24.79 23.52
N GLU A 164 8.26 -24.81 22.20
CA GLU A 164 9.36 -25.44 21.44
C GLU A 164 10.41 -24.42 20.97
N VAL A 165 10.03 -23.15 20.84
CA VAL A 165 10.93 -22.08 20.40
C VAL A 165 11.99 -21.79 21.47
N ARG A 166 13.26 -21.75 21.05
CA ARG A 166 14.42 -21.40 21.90
C ARG A 166 15.21 -20.29 21.22
N LEU A 167 15.37 -19.16 21.89
CA LEU A 167 15.97 -17.93 21.36
C LEU A 167 17.12 -17.40 22.23
N GLN A 168 17.88 -18.29 22.87
CA GLN A 168 18.93 -17.94 23.85
C GLN A 168 20.01 -16.99 23.30
N ASN A 169 20.30 -17.07 22.00
CA ASN A 169 21.29 -16.22 21.34
C ASN A 169 20.71 -14.87 20.88
N LEU A 170 19.39 -14.73 20.83
CA LEU A 170 18.77 -13.54 20.26
C LEU A 170 18.85 -12.38 21.24
N ARG A 171 19.64 -11.35 20.92
CA ARG A 171 19.62 -10.05 21.60
C ARG A 171 18.76 -9.09 20.82
N TYR A 172 17.82 -8.41 21.48
CA TYR A 172 16.88 -7.57 20.76
C TYR A 172 16.41 -6.31 21.47
N VAL A 173 15.84 -5.43 20.66
CA VAL A 173 15.15 -4.19 21.04
C VAL A 173 13.80 -4.14 20.30
N ALA A 174 12.80 -3.45 20.87
CA ALA A 174 11.47 -3.41 20.26
C ALA A 174 10.82 -2.02 20.38
N PHE A 175 10.12 -1.63 19.31
CA PHE A 175 9.33 -0.42 19.21
C PHE A 175 7.95 -0.75 18.64
N GLY A 176 6.90 -0.42 19.40
CA GLY A 176 5.52 -0.60 18.99
C GLY A 176 4.92 0.68 18.41
N LEU A 177 4.07 0.53 17.40
CA LEU A 177 3.21 1.60 16.89
C LEU A 177 1.75 1.23 17.17
N GLY A 178 1.03 2.10 17.87
CA GLY A 178 -0.37 1.90 18.22
C GLY A 178 -1.11 3.21 18.39
N ASN A 179 -2.37 3.12 18.79
CA ASN A 179 -3.24 4.27 19.00
C ASN A 179 -4.10 4.01 20.24
N SER A 180 -4.00 4.87 21.26
CA SER A 180 -4.66 4.69 22.55
C SER A 180 -6.18 4.89 22.52
N ASN A 181 -6.73 5.41 21.42
CA ASN A 181 -8.18 5.42 21.18
C ASN A 181 -8.73 4.00 20.92
N TYR A 182 -7.87 3.03 20.62
CA TYR A 182 -8.26 1.63 20.44
C TYR A 182 -8.07 0.84 21.74
N LYS A 183 -8.97 -0.10 22.00
CA LYS A 183 -8.95 -0.95 23.20
C LYS A 183 -7.63 -1.70 23.40
N HIS A 184 -7.02 -2.13 22.30
CA HIS A 184 -5.80 -2.94 22.29
C HIS A 184 -4.56 -2.12 21.91
N TYR A 185 -4.28 -1.08 22.68
CA TYR A 185 -3.13 -0.19 22.48
C TYR A 185 -1.80 -0.95 22.49
N ASN A 186 -1.04 -0.89 21.39
CA ASN A 186 0.28 -1.52 21.22
C ASN A 186 0.35 -3.04 21.52
N ARG A 187 -0.80 -3.73 21.48
CA ARG A 187 -0.89 -5.15 21.85
C ARG A 187 0.09 -6.04 21.08
N VAL A 188 0.37 -5.72 19.81
CA VAL A 188 1.19 -6.59 18.97
C VAL A 188 2.63 -6.67 19.49
N VAL A 189 3.22 -5.53 19.82
CA VAL A 189 4.59 -5.52 20.35
C VAL A 189 4.63 -6.19 21.72
N ASP A 190 3.59 -6.03 22.55
CA ASP A 190 3.54 -6.62 23.89
C ASP A 190 3.57 -8.14 23.82
N VAL A 191 2.70 -8.74 23.00
CA VAL A 191 2.62 -10.20 22.85
C VAL A 191 3.90 -10.77 22.21
N VAL A 192 4.46 -10.10 21.20
CA VAL A 192 5.71 -10.57 20.58
C VAL A 192 6.86 -10.50 21.58
N VAL A 193 6.98 -9.41 22.33
CA VAL A 193 8.03 -9.25 23.33
C VAL A 193 7.89 -10.28 24.46
N GLU A 194 6.69 -10.50 24.96
CA GLU A 194 6.42 -11.54 25.97
C GLU A 194 6.84 -12.93 25.48
N ALA A 195 6.48 -13.27 24.24
CA ALA A 195 6.85 -14.55 23.65
C ALA A 195 8.37 -14.69 23.41
N LEU A 196 9.05 -13.62 22.97
CA LEU A 196 10.51 -13.60 22.81
C LEU A 196 11.23 -13.78 24.16
N ASP A 197 10.80 -13.03 25.19
CA ASP A 197 11.34 -13.14 26.55
C ASP A 197 11.14 -14.57 27.10
N ASN A 198 9.95 -15.14 26.95
CA ASN A 198 9.63 -16.51 27.39
C ASN A 198 10.44 -17.60 26.64
N ALA A 199 10.80 -17.35 25.38
CA ALA A 199 11.67 -18.23 24.59
C ALA A 199 13.16 -18.11 24.94
N GLY A 200 13.52 -17.21 25.87
CA GLY A 200 14.88 -17.00 26.37
C GLY A 200 15.69 -15.95 25.61
N ALA A 201 15.06 -15.14 24.75
CA ALA A 201 15.73 -14.00 24.12
C ALA A 201 16.11 -12.93 25.15
N ARG A 202 17.19 -12.20 24.90
CA ARG A 202 17.68 -11.15 25.79
C ARG A 202 17.23 -9.77 25.29
N ARG A 203 16.20 -9.22 25.91
CA ARG A 203 15.80 -7.82 25.71
C ARG A 203 16.86 -6.85 26.26
N LEU A 204 17.30 -5.89 25.45
CA LEU A 204 18.39 -4.96 25.79
C LEU A 204 17.92 -3.61 26.32
N MET A 205 16.72 -3.15 25.92
CA MET A 205 16.13 -1.88 26.37
C MET A 205 14.63 -2.06 26.66
N PRO A 206 14.01 -1.13 27.41
CA PRO A 206 12.55 -1.05 27.51
C PRO A 206 11.88 -0.95 26.13
N ILE A 207 10.64 -1.43 26.06
CA ILE A 207 9.83 -1.37 24.83
C ILE A 207 9.41 0.08 24.58
N GLY A 208 9.81 0.64 23.44
CA GLY A 208 9.31 1.93 22.99
C GLY A 208 7.88 1.80 22.44
N ARG A 209 7.03 2.80 22.68
CA ARG A 209 5.63 2.79 22.21
C ARG A 209 5.26 4.15 21.64
N ALA A 210 4.84 4.18 20.39
CA ALA A 210 4.20 5.32 19.76
C ALA A 210 2.69 5.30 19.98
N ASP A 211 2.13 6.49 20.21
CA ASP A 211 0.69 6.74 20.29
C ASP A 211 0.24 7.71 19.20
N ASP A 212 -0.50 7.18 18.25
CA ASP A 212 -1.03 7.94 17.12
C ASP A 212 -2.31 8.72 17.47
N ALA A 213 -2.91 8.50 18.65
CA ALA A 213 -4.17 9.14 19.04
C ALA A 213 -4.15 10.69 18.93
N ASN A 214 -2.97 11.28 19.17
CA ASN A 214 -2.74 12.72 19.11
C ASN A 214 -1.59 13.09 18.16
N GLY A 215 -1.27 12.23 17.18
CA GLY A 215 -0.17 12.46 16.24
C GLY A 215 1.22 12.43 16.87
N GLY A 216 1.39 11.75 18.02
CA GLY A 216 2.65 11.67 18.76
C GLY A 216 3.66 10.65 18.22
N THR A 217 3.29 9.91 17.17
CA THR A 217 4.06 8.79 16.60
C THR A 217 5.51 9.17 16.24
N GLU A 218 5.69 10.30 15.55
CA GLU A 218 7.00 10.78 15.09
C GLU A 218 7.94 11.16 16.25
N GLU A 219 7.43 11.95 17.20
CA GLU A 219 8.22 12.40 18.35
C GLU A 219 8.53 11.25 19.31
N ALA A 220 7.61 10.29 19.47
CA ALA A 220 7.88 9.07 20.24
C ALA A 220 9.00 8.23 19.60
N PHE A 221 9.02 8.11 18.27
CA PHE A 221 10.10 7.45 17.56
C PHE A 221 11.43 8.19 17.71
N ILE A 222 11.45 9.53 17.57
CA ILE A 222 12.68 10.33 17.75
C ILE A 222 13.24 10.15 19.16
N ALA A 223 12.41 10.26 20.20
CA ALA A 223 12.83 10.08 21.58
C ALA A 223 13.41 8.68 21.83
N TRP A 224 12.69 7.63 21.42
CA TRP A 224 13.15 6.25 21.57
C TRP A 224 14.44 5.96 20.76
N LYS A 225 14.55 6.53 19.55
CA LYS A 225 15.74 6.40 18.71
C LYS A 225 16.96 7.05 19.37
N ASP A 226 16.80 8.22 19.97
CA ASP A 226 17.89 8.90 20.65
C ASP A 226 18.35 8.12 21.89
N GLU A 227 17.43 7.49 22.64
CA GLU A 227 17.76 6.53 23.71
C GLU A 227 18.52 5.31 23.17
N LEU A 228 18.09 4.75 22.03
CA LEU A 228 18.77 3.63 21.38
C LEU A 228 20.19 4.02 20.97
N HIS A 229 20.37 5.20 20.36
CA HIS A 229 21.69 5.69 19.99
C HIS A 229 22.64 5.82 21.18
N SER A 230 22.16 6.38 22.31
CA SER A 230 22.94 6.44 23.55
C SER A 230 23.30 5.04 24.05
N PHE A 231 22.35 4.10 24.01
CA PHE A 231 22.59 2.71 24.40
C PHE A 231 23.65 2.02 23.52
N LEU A 232 23.60 2.19 22.19
CA LEU A 232 24.57 1.62 21.26
C LEU A 232 26.00 2.09 21.58
N VAL A 233 26.18 3.37 21.93
CA VAL A 233 27.48 3.92 22.32
C VAL A 233 27.91 3.44 23.70
N GLU A 234 27.07 3.64 24.72
CA GLU A 234 27.45 3.42 26.12
C GLU A 234 27.55 1.95 26.52
N LYS A 235 26.71 1.08 25.93
CA LYS A 235 26.57 -0.32 26.36
C LYS A 235 27.10 -1.30 25.33
N LEU A 236 27.02 -0.99 24.04
CA LEU A 236 27.56 -1.85 22.97
C LEU A 236 28.90 -1.35 22.41
N GLY A 237 29.40 -0.20 22.88
CA GLY A 237 30.74 0.30 22.52
C GLY A 237 30.84 0.82 21.08
N PHE A 238 29.73 1.20 20.46
CA PHE A 238 29.74 1.70 19.09
C PHE A 238 30.44 3.06 19.02
N GLN A 239 31.26 3.27 18.00
CA GLN A 239 31.96 4.53 17.80
C GLN A 239 31.09 5.47 16.97
N GLN A 240 30.77 6.63 17.54
CA GLN A 240 30.07 7.66 16.81
C GLN A 240 30.99 8.34 15.79
N ARG A 241 30.51 8.46 14.56
CA ARG A 241 31.16 9.10 13.43
C ARG A 241 30.27 10.24 12.93
N ARG A 242 30.90 11.27 12.36
CA ARG A 242 30.21 12.30 11.58
C ARG A 242 30.58 12.10 10.13
N VAL A 243 29.83 11.24 9.45
CA VAL A 243 29.93 11.06 8.02
C VAL A 243 28.93 12.02 7.37
N PRO A 244 29.30 12.77 6.30
CA PRO A 244 28.32 13.49 5.49
C PRO A 244 27.30 12.50 4.91
N TYR A 245 26.25 13.02 4.28
CA TYR A 245 25.28 12.18 3.59
C TYR A 245 25.95 11.27 2.56
N GLU A 246 25.71 9.97 2.68
CA GLU A 246 26.09 8.94 1.70
C GLU A 246 24.80 8.40 1.07
N PRO A 247 24.65 8.46 -0.26
CA PRO A 247 23.47 7.95 -0.93
C PRO A 247 23.42 6.42 -0.88
N SER A 248 22.22 5.89 -0.73
CA SER A 248 21.90 4.46 -0.92
C SER A 248 21.50 4.16 -2.38
N PHE A 249 21.08 5.20 -3.12
CA PHE A 249 20.70 5.10 -4.52
C PHE A 249 21.45 6.09 -5.41
N ALA A 250 21.87 5.64 -6.59
CA ALA A 250 22.24 6.52 -7.67
C ALA A 250 20.97 6.97 -8.41
N VAL A 251 20.77 8.29 -8.50
CA VAL A 251 19.69 8.91 -9.28
C VAL A 251 20.32 9.73 -10.40
N VAL A 252 20.19 9.24 -11.64
CA VAL A 252 20.91 9.77 -12.80
C VAL A 252 19.94 10.05 -13.94
N GLU A 253 20.10 11.21 -14.59
CA GLU A 253 19.37 11.53 -15.82
C GLU A 253 20.00 10.80 -17.01
N ASP A 254 19.16 10.13 -17.80
CA ASP A 254 19.59 9.38 -18.99
C ASP A 254 18.71 9.71 -20.21
N THR A 255 19.21 10.61 -21.06
CA THR A 255 18.49 11.04 -22.27
C THR A 255 18.52 10.02 -23.41
N SER A 256 19.21 8.89 -23.25
CA SER A 256 19.23 7.82 -24.25
C SER A 256 18.00 6.91 -24.20
N LEU A 257 17.23 6.99 -23.11
CA LEU A 257 16.04 6.17 -22.88
C LEU A 257 14.83 6.69 -23.67
N SER A 258 14.05 5.76 -24.20
CA SER A 258 12.82 6.06 -24.92
C SER A 258 11.65 6.25 -23.96
N PRO A 259 10.70 7.17 -24.22
CA PRO A 259 9.52 7.37 -23.38
C PRO A 259 8.68 6.11 -23.13
N ILE A 260 8.70 5.13 -24.04
CA ILE A 260 7.94 3.87 -23.89
C ILE A 260 8.52 2.95 -22.80
N ASP A 261 9.76 3.19 -22.39
CA ASP A 261 10.47 2.38 -21.40
C ASP A 261 10.29 2.93 -19.99
N LEU A 262 9.67 4.10 -19.88
CA LEU A 262 9.53 4.81 -18.62
C LEU A 262 8.26 4.38 -17.90
N HIS A 263 8.37 4.30 -16.60
CA HIS A 263 7.23 4.30 -15.70
C HIS A 263 6.64 5.72 -15.62
N HIS A 264 5.34 5.85 -15.88
CA HIS A 264 4.65 7.16 -15.98
C HIS A 264 3.71 7.44 -14.81
N GLY A 265 3.65 6.53 -13.84
CA GLY A 265 2.78 6.65 -12.68
C GLY A 265 2.05 5.37 -12.31
N GLU A 266 2.20 4.30 -13.10
CA GLU A 266 1.64 3.01 -12.78
C GLU A 266 2.17 2.53 -11.42
N PRO A 267 1.29 2.21 -10.45
CA PRO A 267 1.75 1.72 -9.17
C PRO A 267 2.40 0.35 -9.32
N VAL A 268 3.60 0.19 -8.80
CA VAL A 268 4.24 -1.13 -8.70
C VAL A 268 3.83 -1.76 -7.38
N SER A 269 3.20 -2.93 -7.47
CA SER A 269 2.78 -3.69 -6.29
C SER A 269 4.03 -4.20 -5.57
N ARG A 270 4.37 -3.61 -4.41
CA ARG A 270 5.61 -3.87 -3.66
C ARG A 270 5.69 -5.25 -2.98
N ARG A 271 4.83 -6.20 -3.33
CA ARG A 271 4.62 -7.41 -2.52
C ARG A 271 5.44 -8.60 -2.99
N SER A 272 6.69 -8.69 -2.50
CA SER A 272 7.38 -9.96 -2.30
C SER A 272 6.91 -10.56 -0.96
N GLY A 273 6.63 -11.87 -0.94
CA GLY A 273 6.10 -12.52 0.27
C GLY A 273 5.39 -13.84 -0.04
N ILE A 274 5.08 -14.59 1.02
CA ILE A 274 4.45 -15.93 0.98
C ILE A 274 3.17 -15.88 0.12
N ALA A 275 2.93 -16.93 -0.69
CA ALA A 275 1.76 -17.04 -1.57
C ALA A 275 0.40 -16.78 -0.87
N LYS A 276 0.29 -17.06 0.43
CA LYS A 276 -0.89 -16.77 1.25
C LYS A 276 -1.14 -15.27 1.44
N ALA A 277 -0.10 -14.46 1.70
CA ALA A 277 -0.24 -13.01 1.80
C ALA A 277 -0.60 -12.38 0.45
N ARG A 278 -0.13 -12.96 -0.66
CA ARG A 278 -0.53 -12.57 -2.03
C ARG A 278 -2.01 -12.80 -2.31
N ASN A 279 -2.64 -13.84 -1.73
CA ASN A 279 -4.05 -14.16 -1.98
C ASN A 279 -5.05 -13.24 -1.25
N ALA A 280 -4.58 -12.44 -0.29
CA ALA A 280 -5.42 -11.45 0.40
C ALA A 280 -5.71 -10.21 -0.48
N TYR A 281 -4.96 -10.03 -1.57
CA TYR A 281 -5.01 -8.84 -2.40
C TYR A 281 -5.18 -9.18 -3.88
N SER A 282 -5.93 -8.35 -4.60
CA SER A 282 -5.97 -8.43 -6.06
C SER A 282 -4.77 -7.71 -6.69
N PRO A 283 -4.49 -7.96 -7.99
CA PRO A 283 -3.62 -7.08 -8.77
C PRO A 283 -4.11 -5.63 -8.74
N VAL A 284 -3.17 -4.68 -8.86
CA VAL A 284 -3.49 -3.26 -9.07
C VAL A 284 -3.93 -3.07 -10.50
N LYS A 285 -5.06 -2.38 -10.70
CA LYS A 285 -5.63 -2.11 -12.02
C LYS A 285 -6.14 -0.68 -12.11
N SER A 286 -6.08 -0.11 -13.30
CA SER A 286 -6.79 1.14 -13.62
C SER A 286 -8.26 0.83 -13.84
N LEU A 287 -9.13 1.38 -12.98
CA LEU A 287 -10.58 1.19 -13.00
C LEU A 287 -11.27 2.49 -13.43
N ALA A 288 -12.23 2.40 -14.34
CA ALA A 288 -13.06 3.52 -14.72
C ALA A 288 -14.06 3.86 -13.62
N ILE A 289 -14.30 5.15 -13.39
CA ILE A 289 -15.40 5.63 -12.56
C ILE A 289 -16.66 5.64 -13.44
N GLN A 290 -17.63 4.78 -13.12
CA GLN A 290 -18.90 4.72 -13.85
C GLN A 290 -19.89 5.77 -13.35
N GLU A 291 -19.92 5.98 -12.04
CA GLU A 291 -20.81 6.94 -11.42
C GLU A 291 -20.09 7.64 -10.26
N VAL A 292 -20.30 8.96 -10.16
CA VAL A 292 -19.86 9.75 -9.02
C VAL A 292 -20.91 10.80 -8.68
N ARG A 293 -21.33 10.83 -7.41
CA ARG A 293 -22.30 11.81 -6.94
C ARG A 293 -22.00 12.25 -5.52
N HIS A 294 -22.32 13.50 -5.22
CA HIS A 294 -22.34 13.98 -3.83
C HIS A 294 -23.53 13.34 -3.10
N ILE A 295 -23.28 12.91 -1.87
CA ILE A 295 -24.27 12.35 -0.96
C ILE A 295 -24.25 13.13 0.35
N GLY A 296 -25.42 13.51 0.85
CA GLY A 296 -25.58 14.46 1.95
C GLY A 296 -26.02 15.83 1.45
N ASP A 297 -26.92 16.49 2.19
CA ASP A 297 -27.67 17.66 1.70
C ASP A 297 -26.98 19.01 2.02
N SER A 298 -25.75 19.02 2.55
CA SER A 298 -25.03 20.25 2.95
C SER A 298 -23.72 20.46 2.20
N SER A 299 -23.36 21.74 1.99
CA SER A 299 -22.08 22.17 1.40
C SER A 299 -20.88 22.01 2.34
N GLU A 300 -21.11 21.80 3.64
CA GLU A 300 -20.07 21.76 4.68
C GLU A 300 -19.44 20.37 4.86
N ALA A 301 -20.11 19.31 4.45
CA ALA A 301 -19.63 17.93 4.58
C ALA A 301 -19.83 17.17 3.26
N SER A 302 -19.00 17.51 2.27
CA SER A 302 -18.99 16.79 0.99
C SER A 302 -18.64 15.32 1.23
N CYS A 303 -19.59 14.43 0.98
CA CYS A 303 -19.35 13.00 0.90
C CYS A 303 -19.65 12.54 -0.52
N LEU A 304 -18.80 11.68 -1.06
CA LEU A 304 -18.90 11.17 -2.42
C LEU A 304 -19.33 9.72 -2.39
N HIS A 305 -20.29 9.37 -3.24
CA HIS A 305 -20.53 8.01 -3.68
C HIS A 305 -19.82 7.81 -5.01
N ILE A 306 -19.02 6.76 -5.12
CA ILE A 306 -18.24 6.45 -6.32
C ILE A 306 -18.48 4.99 -6.69
N GLU A 307 -18.86 4.71 -7.93
CA GLU A 307 -18.93 3.35 -8.49
C GLU A 307 -17.76 3.10 -9.44
N LEU A 308 -16.99 2.05 -9.17
CA LEU A 308 -15.87 1.62 -10.01
C LEU A 308 -16.25 0.44 -10.90
N ASP A 309 -15.90 0.53 -12.17
CA ASP A 309 -16.07 -0.54 -13.14
C ASP A 309 -15.05 -1.65 -12.91
N LEU A 310 -15.53 -2.88 -12.69
CA LEU A 310 -14.68 -4.05 -12.65
C LEU A 310 -14.72 -4.83 -13.97
N VAL A 311 -15.68 -4.58 -14.88
CA VAL A 311 -15.99 -5.39 -16.08
C VAL A 311 -14.75 -5.67 -16.92
N GLU A 312 -13.92 -4.66 -17.18
CA GLU A 312 -12.66 -4.76 -17.96
C GLU A 312 -11.64 -5.75 -17.35
N HIS A 313 -11.75 -6.04 -16.05
CA HIS A 313 -10.83 -6.91 -15.30
C HIS A 313 -11.58 -8.09 -14.66
N PRO A 314 -11.89 -9.17 -15.42
CA PRO A 314 -12.63 -10.36 -14.94
C PRO A 314 -11.97 -11.11 -13.78
N GLU A 315 -10.67 -10.94 -13.59
CA GLU A 315 -9.90 -11.46 -12.47
C GLU A 315 -10.20 -10.74 -11.14
N LEU A 316 -10.69 -9.49 -11.18
CA LEU A 316 -11.04 -8.75 -9.97
C LEU A 316 -12.38 -9.23 -9.43
N ARG A 317 -12.34 -9.88 -8.27
CA ARG A 317 -13.52 -10.35 -7.53
C ARG A 317 -13.45 -9.86 -6.10
N TYR A 318 -14.50 -9.17 -5.66
CA TYR A 318 -14.65 -8.73 -4.29
C TYR A 318 -15.77 -9.50 -3.60
N GLN A 319 -15.70 -9.60 -2.29
CA GLN A 319 -16.79 -10.04 -1.43
C GLN A 319 -17.35 -8.85 -0.67
N THR A 320 -18.64 -8.92 -0.36
CA THR A 320 -19.31 -7.94 0.50
C THR A 320 -18.54 -7.79 1.82
N GLY A 321 -18.20 -6.55 2.21
CA GLY A 321 -17.38 -6.25 3.39
C GLY A 321 -15.85 -6.24 3.16
N ASP A 322 -15.38 -6.49 1.93
CA ASP A 322 -13.99 -6.23 1.56
C ASP A 322 -13.66 -4.73 1.51
N HIS A 323 -12.37 -4.42 1.34
CA HIS A 323 -11.88 -3.06 1.14
C HIS A 323 -11.37 -2.87 -0.29
N LEU A 324 -11.45 -1.64 -0.77
CA LEU A 324 -10.81 -1.16 -1.98
C LEU A 324 -9.74 -0.14 -1.60
N ALA A 325 -8.51 -0.35 -2.07
CA ALA A 325 -7.41 0.56 -1.89
C ALA A 325 -7.24 1.42 -3.14
N ILE A 326 -7.31 2.74 -2.99
CA ILE A 326 -7.16 3.72 -4.08
C ILE A 326 -5.78 4.36 -4.00
N TYR A 327 -5.05 4.36 -5.12
CA TYR A 327 -3.77 5.06 -5.23
C TYR A 327 -4.03 6.52 -5.59
N PRO A 328 -3.62 7.48 -4.73
CA PRO A 328 -3.77 8.89 -5.02
C PRO A 328 -2.71 9.41 -5.98
N ILE A 329 -2.85 10.68 -6.36
CA ILE A 329 -1.80 11.48 -7.00
C ILE A 329 -1.57 12.75 -6.20
N ASN A 330 -0.33 13.25 -6.20
CA ASN A 330 -0.01 14.52 -5.57
C ASN A 330 -0.48 15.72 -6.42
N PRO A 331 -0.89 16.83 -5.78
CA PRO A 331 -1.28 18.04 -6.48
C PRO A 331 -0.08 18.71 -7.15
N ASP A 332 -0.31 19.31 -8.32
CA ASP A 332 0.73 19.95 -9.14
C ASP A 332 1.49 21.05 -8.39
N GLU A 333 0.82 21.81 -7.52
CA GLU A 333 1.43 22.89 -6.74
C GLU A 333 2.56 22.37 -5.83
N GLU A 334 2.35 21.26 -5.13
CA GLU A 334 3.35 20.68 -4.22
C GLU A 334 4.56 20.11 -4.97
N MET A 335 4.31 19.49 -6.12
CA MET A 335 5.39 18.99 -6.97
C MET A 335 6.24 20.13 -7.54
N GLN A 336 5.59 21.20 -7.99
CA GLN A 336 6.27 22.36 -8.57
C GLN A 336 7.21 23.01 -7.55
N LEU A 337 6.78 23.17 -6.30
CA LEU A 337 7.62 23.71 -5.23
C LEU A 337 8.93 22.91 -5.05
N ILE A 338 8.85 21.59 -5.06
CA ILE A 338 10.03 20.72 -4.94
C ILE A 338 10.92 20.86 -6.17
N MET A 339 10.34 20.72 -7.37
CA MET A 339 11.11 20.77 -8.62
C MET A 339 11.78 22.12 -8.85
N GLU A 340 11.17 23.21 -8.38
CA GLU A 340 11.79 24.54 -8.36
C GLU A 340 12.93 24.61 -7.35
N ALA A 341 12.71 24.14 -6.12
CA ALA A 341 13.71 24.17 -5.07
C ALA A 341 14.98 23.39 -5.46
N VAL A 342 14.85 22.24 -6.14
CA VAL A 342 16.02 21.47 -6.63
C VAL A 342 16.47 21.85 -8.05
N GLY A 343 15.81 22.81 -8.70
CA GLY A 343 16.22 23.32 -10.02
C GLY A 343 16.08 22.31 -11.17
N ILE A 344 15.04 21.46 -11.14
CA ILE A 344 14.79 20.44 -12.17
C ILE A 344 13.51 20.65 -12.97
N ARG A 345 12.70 21.67 -12.64
CA ARG A 345 11.40 21.92 -13.27
C ARG A 345 11.45 21.94 -14.81
N ALA A 346 12.44 22.60 -15.41
CA ALA A 346 12.56 22.71 -16.86
C ALA A 346 12.92 21.38 -17.57
N ARG A 347 13.38 20.38 -16.80
CA ARG A 347 13.81 19.07 -17.27
C ARG A 347 13.02 17.94 -16.59
N ALA A 348 11.81 18.23 -16.11
CA ALA A 348 11.01 17.32 -15.30
C ALA A 348 10.63 16.01 -16.01
N ASP A 349 10.52 16.05 -17.34
CA ASP A 349 10.22 14.90 -18.20
C ASP A 349 11.49 14.14 -18.66
N THR A 350 12.68 14.58 -18.25
CA THR A 350 13.93 13.86 -18.56
C THR A 350 13.91 12.51 -17.85
N PRO A 351 14.25 11.40 -18.55
CA PRO A 351 14.30 10.10 -17.91
C PRO A 351 15.31 10.06 -16.76
N LEU A 352 14.90 9.42 -15.67
CA LEU A 352 15.64 9.22 -14.44
C LEU A 352 15.79 7.72 -14.16
N LEU A 353 17.03 7.29 -14.04
CA LEU A 353 17.41 5.97 -13.56
C LEU A 353 17.69 6.04 -12.05
N ILE A 354 17.04 5.16 -11.28
CA ILE A 354 17.17 5.04 -9.83
C ILE A 354 17.68 3.63 -9.56
N THR A 355 18.95 3.51 -9.17
CA THR A 355 19.62 2.23 -8.99
C THR A 355 20.14 2.09 -7.55
N PRO A 356 19.85 0.98 -6.85
CA PRO A 356 20.47 0.69 -5.56
C PRO A 356 21.99 0.60 -5.72
N LEU A 357 22.73 1.20 -4.79
CA LEU A 357 24.20 1.10 -4.76
C LEU A 357 24.69 -0.17 -4.07
N GLU A 358 23.86 -0.75 -3.19
CA GLU A 358 24.10 -2.05 -2.56
C GLU A 358 23.07 -3.08 -3.02
N GLU A 359 23.48 -4.33 -3.23
CA GLU A 359 22.60 -5.43 -3.65
C GLU A 359 21.54 -5.80 -2.58
N ALA A 360 21.85 -5.59 -1.30
CA ALA A 360 20.90 -5.80 -0.20
C ALA A 360 19.77 -4.76 -0.18
N THR A 361 19.96 -3.60 -0.83
CA THR A 361 18.99 -2.50 -0.85
C THR A 361 17.93 -2.75 -1.91
N LYS A 362 16.67 -2.77 -1.50
CA LYS A 362 15.55 -2.94 -2.43
C LYS A 362 15.16 -1.60 -3.05
N ALA A 363 15.07 -1.57 -4.38
CA ALA A 363 14.43 -0.45 -5.08
C ALA A 363 12.93 -0.43 -4.75
N THR A 364 12.46 0.63 -4.11
CA THR A 364 11.05 0.82 -3.72
C THR A 364 10.27 1.66 -4.73
N ILE A 365 10.99 2.35 -5.62
CA ILE A 365 10.47 3.25 -6.65
C ILE A 365 10.68 2.61 -8.03
N PRO A 366 9.67 2.63 -8.91
CA PRO A 366 9.82 2.15 -10.29
C PRO A 366 10.88 2.95 -11.05
N SER A 367 11.69 2.25 -11.85
CA SER A 367 12.75 2.87 -12.65
C SER A 367 12.98 2.10 -13.95
N PRO A 368 13.25 2.77 -15.08
CA PRO A 368 13.38 4.22 -15.26
C PRO A 368 12.03 4.97 -15.18
N THR A 369 12.06 6.23 -14.75
CA THR A 369 10.88 7.10 -14.53
C THR A 369 11.21 8.55 -14.92
N THR A 370 10.35 9.53 -14.69
CA THR A 370 10.67 10.97 -14.77
C THR A 370 10.52 11.65 -13.41
N ALA A 371 11.04 12.87 -13.25
CA ALA A 371 10.85 13.64 -12.01
C ALA A 371 9.36 13.99 -11.81
N LEU A 372 8.65 14.24 -12.91
CA LEU A 372 7.21 14.47 -12.89
C LEU A 372 6.47 13.26 -12.33
N ALA A 373 6.72 12.05 -12.87
CA ALA A 373 6.08 10.84 -12.39
C ALA A 373 6.49 10.49 -10.95
N LEU A 374 7.77 10.68 -10.61
CA LEU A 374 8.32 10.47 -9.27
C LEU A 374 7.56 11.25 -8.20
N PHE A 375 7.44 12.57 -8.37
CA PHE A 375 6.76 13.41 -7.39
C PHE A 375 5.24 13.36 -7.49
N ARG A 376 4.66 12.97 -8.62
CA ARG A 376 3.20 12.85 -8.76
C ARG A 376 2.64 11.57 -8.16
N HIS A 377 3.33 10.45 -8.39
CA HIS A 377 2.74 9.12 -8.19
C HIS A 377 3.51 8.25 -7.19
N TYR A 378 4.80 8.52 -6.93
CA TYR A 378 5.65 7.57 -6.22
C TYR A 378 6.10 8.02 -4.83
N LEU A 379 6.15 9.32 -4.55
CA LEU A 379 6.60 9.86 -3.26
C LEU A 379 5.46 10.58 -2.50
N GLU A 380 5.38 10.40 -1.18
CA GLU A 380 4.40 11.05 -0.30
C GLU A 380 4.87 12.48 0.07
N ILE A 381 4.81 13.39 -0.90
CA ILE A 381 5.36 14.75 -0.76
C ILE A 381 4.49 15.70 0.08
N CYS A 382 3.23 15.33 0.32
CA CYS A 382 2.26 16.14 1.07
C CYS A 382 2.26 15.84 2.59
N ALA A 383 3.09 14.92 3.06
CA ALA A 383 3.21 14.64 4.49
C ALA A 383 3.93 15.80 5.23
N PRO A 384 3.59 16.04 6.51
CA PRO A 384 4.39 16.92 7.36
C PRO A 384 5.85 16.46 7.44
N VAL A 385 6.79 17.39 7.29
CA VAL A 385 8.22 17.07 7.38
C VAL A 385 8.61 16.85 8.84
N SER A 386 9.23 15.70 9.14
CA SER A 386 9.69 15.40 10.50
C SER A 386 10.79 16.37 10.97
N ARG A 387 10.86 16.60 12.28
CA ARG A 387 11.88 17.46 12.90
C ARG A 387 13.31 17.00 12.61
N ASP A 388 13.53 15.69 12.58
CA ASP A 388 14.83 15.11 12.22
C ASP A 388 15.19 15.37 10.76
N THR A 389 14.24 15.23 9.83
CA THR A 389 14.46 15.58 8.42
C THR A 389 14.78 17.06 8.24
N ILE A 390 14.12 17.95 9.00
CA ILE A 390 14.43 19.39 8.99
C ILE A 390 15.89 19.63 9.43
N ARG A 391 16.33 18.95 10.49
CA ARG A 391 17.71 19.03 10.99
C ARG A 391 18.72 18.53 9.97
N GLU A 392 18.41 17.45 9.25
CA GLU A 392 19.27 16.91 8.19
C GLU A 392 19.35 17.85 6.98
N LEU A 393 18.24 18.46 6.58
CA LEU A 393 18.19 19.45 5.49
C LEU A 393 19.05 20.69 5.75
N ALA A 394 19.30 21.04 7.01
CA ALA A 394 20.20 22.14 7.37
C ALA A 394 21.64 21.95 6.86
N ASN A 395 22.06 20.72 6.55
CA ASN A 395 23.36 20.44 5.96
C ASN A 395 23.44 20.83 4.47
N PHE A 396 22.30 20.92 3.78
CA PHE A 396 22.21 21.27 2.36
C PHE A 396 21.71 22.70 2.12
N ALA A 397 21.55 23.47 3.20
CA ALA A 397 20.97 24.81 3.15
C ALA A 397 21.85 25.77 2.30
N PRO A 398 21.26 26.51 1.33
CA PRO A 398 22.03 27.34 0.39
C PRO A 398 22.54 28.66 1.01
N SER A 399 22.19 28.95 2.26
CA SER A 399 22.66 30.14 2.99
C SER A 399 22.68 29.89 4.50
N GLN A 400 23.48 30.68 5.23
CA GLN A 400 23.51 30.60 6.70
C GLN A 400 22.14 30.91 7.32
N LYS A 401 21.39 31.87 6.76
CA LYS A 401 20.04 32.21 7.22
C LYS A 401 19.08 31.01 7.09
N ALA A 402 19.10 30.31 5.96
CA ALA A 402 18.29 29.11 5.75
C ALA A 402 18.70 27.99 6.73
N LYS A 403 20.01 27.82 6.94
CA LYS A 403 20.56 26.85 7.89
C LYS A 403 20.10 27.12 9.33
N ASP A 404 20.17 28.37 9.78
CA ASP A 404 19.78 28.77 11.13
C ASP A 404 18.26 28.59 11.35
N PHE A 405 17.44 28.93 10.34
CA PHE A 405 16.00 28.71 10.37
C PHE A 405 15.65 27.22 10.49
N LEU A 406 16.29 26.35 9.70
CA LEU A 406 16.05 24.92 9.78
C LEU A 406 16.52 24.34 11.11
N LYS A 407 17.68 24.77 11.62
CA LYS A 407 18.16 24.35 12.94
C LYS A 407 17.22 24.75 14.07
N SER A 408 16.71 25.98 14.05
CA SER A 408 15.77 26.44 15.09
C SER A 408 14.49 25.62 15.14
N LEU A 409 14.07 25.03 14.01
CA LEU A 409 12.92 24.12 13.96
C LEU A 409 13.30 22.66 14.22
N GLY A 410 14.47 22.22 13.74
CA GLY A 410 14.96 20.85 13.85
C GLY A 410 15.45 20.46 15.25
N GLU A 411 15.93 21.42 16.04
CA GLU A 411 16.54 21.17 17.35
C GLU A 411 15.56 21.41 18.51
N ASP A 412 14.52 22.23 18.32
CA ASP A 412 13.55 22.63 19.34
C ASP A 412 12.15 22.07 19.02
N LYS A 413 11.66 21.21 19.92
CA LYS A 413 10.37 20.51 19.77
C LYS A 413 9.19 21.47 19.87
N GLU A 414 9.24 22.41 20.82
CA GLU A 414 8.19 23.39 21.05
C GLU A 414 8.12 24.41 19.90
N ALA A 415 9.27 24.83 19.38
CA ALA A 415 9.35 25.69 18.20
C ALA A 415 8.73 25.00 16.98
N TYR A 416 9.08 23.73 16.74
CA TYR A 416 8.48 22.92 15.67
C TYR A 416 6.96 22.77 15.82
N ALA A 417 6.48 22.45 17.02
CA ALA A 417 5.04 22.31 17.29
C ALA A 417 4.29 23.62 17.07
N SER A 418 4.83 24.75 17.55
CA SER A 418 4.25 26.09 17.34
C SER A 418 4.21 26.49 15.87
N TYR A 419 5.24 26.12 15.11
CA TYR A 419 5.35 26.39 13.68
C TYR A 419 4.33 25.57 12.87
N THR A 420 4.29 24.25 13.09
CA THR A 420 3.37 23.33 12.39
C THR A 420 1.91 23.53 12.78
N ALA A 421 1.62 24.00 14.00
CA ALA A 421 0.27 24.41 14.37
C ALA A 421 -0.26 25.53 13.47
N LYS A 422 0.61 26.43 12.99
CA LYS A 422 0.24 27.59 12.16
C LYS A 422 0.48 27.38 10.67
N THR A 423 1.20 26.31 10.29
CA THR A 423 1.65 26.07 8.93
C THR A 423 1.58 24.59 8.58
N HIS A 424 1.09 24.26 7.39
CA HIS A 424 1.20 22.91 6.85
C HIS A 424 2.50 22.80 6.06
N VAL A 425 3.52 22.23 6.71
CA VAL A 425 4.90 22.21 6.23
C VAL A 425 5.17 20.91 5.51
N THR A 426 4.94 20.91 4.20
CA THR A 426 5.42 19.87 3.27
C THR A 426 6.87 20.15 2.89
N ILE A 427 7.54 19.17 2.30
CA ILE A 427 8.96 19.30 1.92
C ILE A 427 9.18 20.45 0.93
N GLY A 428 8.34 20.57 -0.11
CA GLY A 428 8.42 21.66 -1.08
C GLY A 428 8.25 23.03 -0.43
N ARG A 429 7.20 23.19 0.39
CA ARG A 429 6.93 24.44 1.12
C ARG A 429 8.07 24.81 2.06
N LEU A 430 8.62 23.84 2.81
CA LEU A 430 9.74 24.08 3.71
C LEU A 430 10.96 24.62 2.96
N LEU A 431 11.34 23.99 1.85
CA LEU A 431 12.49 24.41 1.05
C LEU A 431 12.28 25.82 0.48
N SER A 432 11.08 26.11 -0.03
CA SER A 432 10.72 27.43 -0.55
C SER A 432 10.66 28.51 0.54
N LEU A 433 10.24 28.18 1.76
CA LEU A 433 10.19 29.13 2.89
C LEU A 433 11.58 29.40 3.47
N ALA A 434 12.42 28.37 3.58
CA ALA A 434 13.77 28.49 4.12
C ALA A 434 14.71 29.27 3.17
N ALA A 435 14.55 29.09 1.85
CA ALA A 435 15.33 29.81 0.84
C ALA A 435 14.47 30.19 -0.39
N PRO A 436 13.68 31.28 -0.30
CA PRO A 436 12.77 31.67 -1.37
C PRO A 436 13.50 32.00 -2.67
N ASN A 437 13.02 31.44 -3.79
CA ASN A 437 13.57 31.62 -5.15
C ASN A 437 15.06 31.24 -5.29
N ILE A 438 15.58 30.39 -4.40
CA ILE A 438 16.97 29.92 -4.44
C ILE A 438 16.97 28.41 -4.71
N VAL A 439 17.78 27.98 -5.68
CA VAL A 439 17.99 26.57 -5.97
C VAL A 439 18.94 25.96 -4.93
N TRP A 440 18.52 24.85 -4.32
CA TRP A 440 19.27 24.04 -3.36
C TRP A 440 20.27 23.14 -4.08
N LYS A 441 21.34 23.73 -4.61
CA LYS A 441 22.33 23.04 -5.45
C LYS A 441 23.01 21.86 -4.75
N ASP A 442 23.14 21.93 -3.42
CA ASP A 442 23.80 20.91 -2.61
C ASP A 442 22.82 19.83 -2.12
N LEU A 443 21.51 19.93 -2.41
CA LEU A 443 20.50 18.93 -2.05
C LEU A 443 20.34 17.91 -3.18
N PRO A 444 20.89 16.68 -3.05
CA PRO A 444 20.81 15.70 -4.11
C PRO A 444 19.42 15.07 -4.21
N LEU A 445 18.99 14.70 -5.43
CA LEU A 445 17.70 14.04 -5.65
C LEU A 445 17.63 12.66 -4.98
N SER A 446 18.77 11.96 -4.83
CA SER A 446 18.84 10.71 -4.07
C SER A 446 18.40 10.90 -2.61
N TYR A 447 18.73 12.03 -1.98
CA TYR A 447 18.31 12.30 -0.61
C TYR A 447 16.79 12.41 -0.51
N LEU A 448 16.14 13.05 -1.48
CA LEU A 448 14.67 13.14 -1.51
C LEU A 448 14.02 11.77 -1.74
N VAL A 449 14.57 10.98 -2.65
CA VAL A 449 14.13 9.60 -2.92
C VAL A 449 14.25 8.70 -1.68
N GLU A 450 15.30 8.88 -0.89
CA GLU A 450 15.57 8.09 0.33
C GLU A 450 14.83 8.58 1.57
N THR A 451 14.47 9.86 1.61
CA THR A 451 13.90 10.50 2.79
C THR A 451 12.39 10.61 2.72
N ILE A 452 11.83 10.90 1.54
CA ILE A 452 10.39 11.01 1.37
C ILE A 452 9.83 9.58 1.26
N PRO A 453 8.89 9.18 2.13
CA PRO A 453 8.31 7.85 2.06
C PRO A 453 7.63 7.63 0.72
N PRO A 454 7.63 6.40 0.21
CA PRO A 454 6.90 6.11 -1.00
C PRO A 454 5.38 6.23 -0.80
N LEU A 455 4.67 6.74 -1.82
CA LEU A 455 3.23 6.97 -1.77
C LEU A 455 2.45 5.66 -1.55
N GLN A 456 1.45 5.72 -0.66
CA GLN A 456 0.64 4.55 -0.25
C GLN A 456 -0.81 4.68 -0.71
N PRO A 457 -1.50 3.57 -1.02
CA PRO A 457 -2.93 3.61 -1.29
C PRO A 457 -3.74 3.86 -0.01
N ARG A 458 -4.93 4.46 -0.14
CA ARG A 458 -5.88 4.64 0.96
C ARG A 458 -7.03 3.65 0.84
N TYR A 459 -7.33 2.97 1.94
CA TYR A 459 -8.36 1.92 1.98
C TYR A 459 -9.73 2.51 2.30
N TYR A 460 -10.73 2.04 1.57
CA TYR A 460 -12.14 2.36 1.76
C TYR A 460 -12.94 1.07 1.87
N SER A 461 -13.87 1.00 2.82
CA SER A 461 -14.81 -0.12 2.91
C SER A 461 -15.73 -0.11 1.70
N VAL A 462 -15.86 -1.26 1.04
CA VAL A 462 -16.77 -1.39 -0.10
C VAL A 462 -18.21 -1.22 0.37
N SER A 463 -18.94 -0.29 -0.25
CA SER A 463 -20.31 0.05 0.11
C SER A 463 -21.39 -0.59 -0.77
N SER A 464 -20.99 -1.53 -1.63
CA SER A 464 -21.88 -2.32 -2.50
C SER A 464 -21.83 -3.82 -2.15
N SER A 465 -22.93 -4.50 -2.44
CA SER A 465 -23.03 -5.95 -2.32
C SER A 465 -22.44 -6.67 -3.54
N SER A 466 -21.55 -7.63 -3.30
CA SER A 466 -21.00 -8.49 -4.36
C SER A 466 -22.05 -9.39 -5.02
N SER A 467 -23.17 -9.72 -4.36
CA SER A 467 -24.26 -10.47 -4.97
C SER A 467 -25.25 -9.59 -5.75
N ALA A 468 -25.39 -8.32 -5.38
CA ALA A 468 -26.26 -7.37 -6.07
C ALA A 468 -25.54 -6.74 -7.28
N THR A 469 -24.28 -6.33 -7.10
CA THR A 469 -23.46 -5.66 -8.13
C THR A 469 -22.05 -6.26 -8.22
N PRO A 470 -21.91 -7.52 -8.71
CA PRO A 470 -20.62 -8.24 -8.72
C PRO A 470 -19.52 -7.57 -9.54
N ARG A 471 -19.88 -6.71 -10.50
CA ARG A 471 -18.95 -6.04 -11.42
C ARG A 471 -18.92 -4.52 -11.24
N ARG A 472 -19.59 -4.00 -10.20
CA ARG A 472 -19.59 -2.59 -9.82
C ARG A 472 -19.39 -2.49 -8.32
N ALA A 473 -18.20 -2.09 -7.92
CA ALA A 473 -17.87 -1.90 -6.51
C ALA A 473 -18.02 -0.43 -6.16
N SER A 474 -18.77 -0.12 -5.10
CA SER A 474 -19.00 1.26 -4.68
C SER A 474 -18.20 1.66 -3.45
N LEU A 475 -17.89 2.94 -3.36
CA LEU A 475 -17.23 3.60 -2.23
C LEU A 475 -18.13 4.69 -1.63
N THR A 476 -17.87 5.00 -0.36
CA THR A 476 -18.50 6.10 0.39
C THR A 476 -17.37 6.90 1.04
N VAL A 477 -17.10 8.09 0.50
CA VAL A 477 -15.87 8.84 0.79
C VAL A 477 -16.23 10.19 1.40
N ALA A 478 -15.93 10.41 2.68
CA ALA A 478 -16.00 11.75 3.25
C ALA A 478 -14.80 12.55 2.75
N VAL A 479 -15.03 13.76 2.23
CA VAL A 479 -13.94 14.64 1.81
C VAL A 479 -13.29 15.22 3.05
N ASP A 480 -12.10 14.71 3.37
CA ASP A 480 -11.37 15.10 4.57
C ASP A 480 -10.66 16.44 4.42
N LYS A 481 -10.84 17.30 5.43
CA LYS A 481 -10.26 18.64 5.55
C LYS A 481 -9.87 18.87 7.00
N THR A 482 -8.57 18.90 7.26
CA THR A 482 -8.05 19.14 8.61
C THR A 482 -7.78 20.63 8.79
N GLN A 483 -8.41 21.27 9.78
CA GLN A 483 -8.10 22.66 10.11
C GLN A 483 -6.73 22.76 10.79
N LEU A 484 -5.97 23.80 10.47
CA LEU A 484 -4.72 24.09 11.18
C LEU A 484 -5.02 24.52 12.63
N PRO A 485 -4.40 23.90 13.66
CA PRO A 485 -4.69 24.21 15.06
C PRO A 485 -4.51 25.69 15.44
N GLY A 486 -3.48 26.34 14.90
CA GLY A 486 -3.13 27.73 15.17
C GLY A 486 -3.77 28.73 14.21
N ASP A 487 -4.45 28.27 13.16
CA ASP A 487 -5.18 29.11 12.21
C ASP A 487 -6.33 28.31 11.58
N PRO A 488 -7.48 28.16 12.29
CA PRO A 488 -8.60 27.34 11.82
C PRO A 488 -9.24 27.81 10.51
N SER A 489 -8.88 29.01 10.03
CA SER A 489 -9.31 29.52 8.72
C SER A 489 -8.63 28.80 7.55
N LYS A 490 -7.51 28.10 7.81
CA LYS A 490 -6.77 27.33 6.83
C LYS A 490 -7.06 25.85 6.98
N GLU A 491 -7.35 25.22 5.83
CA GLU A 491 -7.64 23.80 5.73
C GLU A 491 -6.48 23.07 5.04
N ILE A 492 -6.14 21.90 5.54
CA ILE A 492 -5.24 20.93 4.91
C ILE A 492 -6.12 19.90 4.21
N PRO A 493 -6.07 19.84 2.87
CA PRO A 493 -6.85 18.85 2.13
C PRO A 493 -6.29 17.44 2.33
N GLY A 494 -7.15 16.46 2.64
CA GLY A 494 -6.78 15.05 2.57
C GLY A 494 -6.41 14.66 1.14
N LEU A 495 -5.24 14.03 0.96
CA LEU A 495 -4.66 13.77 -0.37
C LEU A 495 -5.59 12.96 -1.29
N THR A 496 -5.99 11.75 -0.87
CA THR A 496 -6.83 10.88 -1.71
C THR A 496 -8.25 11.40 -1.86
N THR A 497 -8.82 11.98 -0.81
CA THR A 497 -10.20 12.45 -0.83
C THR A 497 -10.37 13.68 -1.72
N HIS A 498 -9.38 14.58 -1.76
CA HIS A 498 -9.38 15.71 -2.69
C HIS A 498 -9.05 15.29 -4.12
N TYR A 499 -8.18 14.30 -4.32
CA TYR A 499 -8.01 13.69 -5.63
C TYR A 499 -9.33 13.11 -6.17
N LEU A 500 -10.07 12.35 -5.35
CA LEU A 500 -11.37 11.82 -5.73
C LEU A 500 -12.43 12.91 -5.94
N LEU A 501 -12.37 14.00 -5.17
CA LEU A 501 -13.22 15.17 -5.39
C LEU A 501 -12.89 15.89 -6.71
N ALA A 502 -11.62 16.05 -7.05
CA ALA A 502 -11.22 16.63 -8.34
C ALA A 502 -11.69 15.78 -9.53
N LEU A 503 -11.65 14.45 -9.40
CA LEU A 503 -12.23 13.53 -10.39
C LEU A 503 -13.75 13.70 -10.49
N ALA A 504 -14.44 13.81 -9.34
CA ALA A 504 -15.88 14.06 -9.29
C ALA A 504 -16.24 15.38 -9.99
N ASP A 505 -15.48 16.44 -9.71
CA ASP A 505 -15.62 17.75 -10.34
C ASP A 505 -15.50 17.66 -11.86
N SER A 506 -14.42 17.01 -12.33
CA SER A 506 -14.14 16.81 -13.75
C SER A 506 -15.25 16.04 -14.47
N ILE A 507 -15.75 14.95 -13.86
CA ILE A 507 -16.82 14.12 -14.45
C ILE A 507 -18.14 14.88 -14.50
N ASN A 508 -18.46 15.62 -13.44
CA ASN A 508 -19.72 16.36 -13.34
C ASN A 508 -19.68 17.74 -14.03
N GLY A 509 -18.54 18.16 -14.59
CA GLY A 509 -18.37 19.48 -15.20
C GLY A 509 -18.47 20.64 -14.21
N THR A 510 -18.02 20.41 -12.96
CA THR A 510 -18.00 21.40 -11.88
C THR A 510 -16.56 21.76 -11.52
N THR A 511 -16.35 22.78 -10.69
CA THR A 511 -15.00 23.19 -10.26
C THR A 511 -15.03 23.61 -8.80
N THR A 512 -15.00 22.63 -7.90
CA THR A 512 -14.93 22.86 -6.45
C THR A 512 -13.50 22.85 -5.93
N THR A 513 -12.59 22.16 -6.61
CA THR A 513 -11.17 22.06 -6.27
C THR A 513 -10.28 22.82 -7.28
N ARG A 514 -9.08 23.20 -6.84
CA ARG A 514 -8.02 23.76 -7.71
C ARG A 514 -7.05 22.70 -8.21
N GLN A 515 -7.25 21.43 -7.85
CA GLN A 515 -6.34 20.36 -8.21
C GLN A 515 -6.50 20.01 -9.70
N SER A 516 -5.43 20.22 -10.46
CA SER A 516 -5.31 19.80 -11.85
C SER A 516 -5.22 18.27 -11.93
N LEU A 517 -5.90 17.68 -12.91
CA LEU A 517 -5.84 16.25 -13.22
C LEU A 517 -5.07 16.02 -14.53
N PRO A 518 -4.31 14.91 -14.64
CA PRO A 518 -3.71 14.52 -15.91
C PRO A 518 -4.76 14.30 -17.00
N SER A 519 -4.53 14.83 -18.20
CA SER A 519 -5.51 14.81 -19.31
C SER A 519 -5.90 13.41 -19.79
N ALA A 520 -5.08 12.39 -19.55
CA ALA A 520 -5.32 11.01 -19.98
C ALA A 520 -6.14 10.18 -18.97
N ASP A 521 -6.26 10.63 -17.71
CA ASP A 521 -6.77 9.82 -16.59
C ASP A 521 -7.95 10.47 -15.86
N SER A 522 -8.63 11.45 -16.48
CA SER A 522 -9.62 12.28 -15.79
C SER A 522 -10.77 11.48 -15.15
N HIS A 523 -11.06 10.27 -15.63
CA HIS A 523 -12.17 9.44 -15.13
C HIS A 523 -11.71 8.04 -14.64
N ARG A 524 -10.42 7.83 -14.37
CA ARG A 524 -9.88 6.53 -13.94
C ARG A 524 -9.07 6.64 -12.66
N VAL A 525 -9.03 5.56 -11.89
CA VAL A 525 -8.22 5.43 -10.67
C VAL A 525 -7.47 4.11 -10.68
N PHE A 526 -6.24 4.11 -10.18
CA PHE A 526 -5.57 2.85 -9.85
C PHE A 526 -6.10 2.32 -8.52
N ALA A 527 -6.50 1.05 -8.50
CA ALA A 527 -7.06 0.42 -7.32
C ALA A 527 -6.72 -1.07 -7.22
N HIS A 528 -6.82 -1.61 -6.00
CA HIS A 528 -6.84 -3.05 -5.74
C HIS A 528 -7.81 -3.40 -4.61
N ILE A 529 -8.27 -4.65 -4.60
CA ILE A 529 -9.15 -5.19 -3.55
C ILE A 529 -8.30 -5.83 -2.47
N ARG A 530 -8.62 -5.55 -1.20
CA ARG A 530 -8.11 -6.26 -0.03
C ARG A 530 -9.24 -7.04 0.64
N ARG A 531 -9.06 -8.35 0.78
CA ARG A 531 -10.01 -9.21 1.48
C ARG A 531 -10.07 -8.86 2.96
N SER A 532 -11.26 -8.93 3.52
CA SER A 532 -11.53 -8.60 4.93
C SER A 532 -12.23 -9.76 5.64
N PRO A 533 -11.92 -10.02 6.92
CA PRO A 533 -12.72 -10.91 7.75
C PRO A 533 -14.10 -10.31 8.09
N PHE A 534 -14.32 -9.01 7.87
CA PHE A 534 -15.59 -8.35 8.09
C PHE A 534 -16.65 -8.86 7.10
N LYS A 535 -17.47 -9.82 7.56
CA LYS A 535 -18.41 -10.58 6.73
C LYS A 535 -19.73 -10.78 7.46
N LEU A 536 -20.79 -10.93 6.69
CA LEU A 536 -22.09 -11.35 7.23
C LEU A 536 -21.99 -12.78 7.80
N PRO A 537 -22.81 -13.11 8.82
CA PRO A 537 -22.91 -14.48 9.30
C PRO A 537 -23.25 -15.46 8.19
N SER A 538 -22.65 -16.65 8.23
CA SER A 538 -22.82 -17.72 7.23
C SER A 538 -24.29 -18.12 7.00
N LEU A 539 -25.11 -18.07 8.05
CA LEU A 539 -26.55 -18.32 7.99
C LEU A 539 -27.31 -16.99 7.86
N ALA A 540 -27.96 -16.78 6.72
CA ALA A 540 -28.76 -15.58 6.45
C ALA A 540 -29.90 -15.35 7.45
N SER A 541 -30.40 -16.40 8.10
CA SER A 541 -31.45 -16.32 9.12
C SER A 541 -30.96 -15.75 10.46
N LYS A 542 -29.64 -15.66 10.69
CA LYS A 542 -29.09 -15.06 11.92
C LYS A 542 -29.40 -13.55 11.92
N PRO A 543 -29.92 -12.99 13.01
CA PRO A 543 -30.11 -11.54 13.12
C PRO A 543 -28.75 -10.82 13.19
N VAL A 544 -28.70 -9.55 12.81
CA VAL A 544 -27.47 -8.74 12.77
C VAL A 544 -27.71 -7.37 13.39
N ILE A 545 -26.77 -6.94 14.24
CA ILE A 545 -26.69 -5.58 14.77
C ILE A 545 -25.52 -4.88 14.08
N MET A 546 -25.77 -3.68 13.57
CA MET A 546 -24.81 -2.86 12.85
C MET A 546 -24.73 -1.52 13.55
N ILE A 547 -23.53 -1.06 13.87
CA ILE A 547 -23.29 0.21 14.57
C ILE A 547 -22.34 1.03 13.70
N ALA A 548 -22.78 2.21 13.28
CA ALA A 548 -21.99 3.07 12.40
C ALA A 548 -22.20 4.55 12.69
N ALA A 549 -21.16 5.35 12.47
CA ALA A 549 -21.28 6.80 12.38
C ALA A 549 -20.65 7.28 11.06
N GLY A 550 -21.30 8.24 10.40
CA GLY A 550 -20.84 8.82 9.14
C GLY A 550 -20.53 7.75 8.07
N THR A 551 -19.34 7.79 7.48
CA THR A 551 -18.90 6.85 6.43
C THR A 551 -18.75 5.41 6.92
N GLY A 552 -18.76 5.16 8.24
CA GLY A 552 -18.83 3.81 8.81
C GLY A 552 -20.07 3.02 8.36
N ILE A 553 -21.07 3.68 7.76
CA ILE A 553 -22.22 3.02 7.14
C ILE A 553 -21.87 2.19 5.89
N ALA A 554 -20.73 2.47 5.24
CA ALA A 554 -20.34 1.87 3.97
C ALA A 554 -20.54 0.33 3.92
N PRO A 555 -19.87 -0.48 4.76
CA PRO A 555 -20.02 -1.93 4.70
C PRO A 555 -21.44 -2.39 5.09
N PHE A 556 -22.16 -1.63 5.92
CA PHE A 556 -23.52 -1.97 6.32
C PHE A 556 -24.55 -1.70 5.22
N ARG A 557 -24.36 -0.66 4.40
CA ARG A 557 -25.11 -0.49 3.16
C ARG A 557 -24.97 -1.74 2.28
N ALA A 558 -23.74 -2.23 2.11
CA ALA A 558 -23.47 -3.46 1.36
C ALA A 558 -24.16 -4.69 1.98
N PHE A 559 -24.18 -4.82 3.31
CA PHE A 559 -24.85 -5.91 4.01
C PHE A 559 -26.38 -5.88 3.84
N VAL A 560 -26.98 -4.69 3.90
CA VAL A 560 -28.41 -4.51 3.65
C VAL A 560 -28.76 -4.92 2.22
N GLN A 561 -27.96 -4.49 1.23
CA GLN A 561 -28.15 -4.89 -0.18
C GLN A 561 -28.02 -6.41 -0.38
N GLU A 562 -27.01 -7.04 0.23
CA GLU A 562 -26.79 -8.48 0.15
C GLU A 562 -28.01 -9.25 0.67
N ARG A 563 -28.53 -8.86 1.84
CA ARG A 563 -29.69 -9.49 2.46
C ARG A 563 -30.98 -9.24 1.70
N ALA A 564 -31.17 -8.03 1.17
CA ALA A 564 -32.30 -7.72 0.29
C ALA A 564 -32.28 -8.60 -0.96
N ARG A 565 -31.10 -8.74 -1.60
CA ARG A 565 -30.91 -9.58 -2.79
C ARG A 565 -31.19 -11.06 -2.49
N LEU A 566 -30.66 -11.58 -1.38
CA LEU A 566 -30.89 -12.96 -0.95
C LEU A 566 -32.38 -13.24 -0.70
N ARG A 567 -33.09 -12.34 -0.03
CA ARG A 567 -34.55 -12.46 0.20
C ARG A 567 -35.30 -12.51 -1.12
N ALA A 568 -34.98 -11.60 -2.05
CA ALA A 568 -35.65 -11.49 -3.34
C ALA A 568 -35.42 -12.70 -4.26
N VAL A 569 -34.22 -13.29 -4.27
CA VAL A 569 -33.87 -14.39 -5.20
C VAL A 569 -34.20 -15.76 -4.61
N SER A 570 -33.86 -15.98 -3.34
CA SER A 570 -33.85 -17.33 -2.76
C SER A 570 -35.11 -17.68 -1.97
N GLY A 571 -35.94 -16.69 -1.63
CA GLY A 571 -37.09 -16.86 -0.73
C GLY A 571 -36.71 -17.33 0.68
N LYS A 572 -35.41 -17.46 0.99
CA LYS A 572 -34.92 -17.92 2.29
C LYS A 572 -35.21 -16.88 3.37
N PRO A 573 -35.52 -17.32 4.60
CA PRO A 573 -35.72 -16.40 5.72
C PRO A 573 -34.41 -15.64 5.99
N VAL A 574 -34.51 -14.31 5.95
CA VAL A 574 -33.44 -13.40 6.35
C VAL A 574 -33.71 -12.94 7.77
N GLY A 575 -32.70 -13.03 8.63
CA GLY A 575 -32.80 -12.56 10.01
C GLY A 575 -32.95 -11.05 10.07
N ARG A 576 -33.65 -10.56 11.11
CA ARG A 576 -33.81 -9.13 11.36
C ARG A 576 -32.46 -8.41 11.39
N MET A 577 -32.42 -7.23 10.79
CA MET A 577 -31.28 -6.32 10.88
C MET A 577 -31.65 -5.09 11.70
N VAL A 578 -30.75 -4.65 12.57
CA VAL A 578 -30.85 -3.37 13.28
C VAL A 578 -29.60 -2.56 12.98
N LEU A 579 -29.78 -1.33 12.50
CA LEU A 579 -28.72 -0.37 12.24
C LEU A 579 -28.83 0.80 13.23
N PHE A 580 -27.84 0.94 14.10
CA PHE A 580 -27.61 2.16 14.86
C PHE A 580 -26.72 3.08 14.03
N PHE A 581 -27.26 4.20 13.54
CA PHE A 581 -26.56 5.11 12.64
C PHE A 581 -26.41 6.50 13.24
N GLY A 582 -25.19 7.02 13.31
CA GLY A 582 -24.86 8.36 13.77
C GLY A 582 -24.59 9.32 12.62
N CYS A 583 -25.29 10.46 12.60
CA CYS A 583 -24.99 11.58 11.72
C CYS A 583 -25.17 12.92 12.44
N ARG A 584 -24.89 14.04 11.75
CA ARG A 584 -24.94 15.38 12.38
C ARG A 584 -26.39 15.82 12.59
N ARG A 585 -27.18 15.84 11.51
CA ARG A 585 -28.58 16.30 11.53
C ARG A 585 -29.43 15.45 10.58
N PRO A 586 -30.78 15.50 10.68
CA PRO A 586 -31.66 14.78 9.75
C PRO A 586 -31.50 15.18 8.29
N ASP A 587 -31.10 16.44 8.07
CA ASP A 587 -30.86 17.13 6.80
C ASP A 587 -29.35 17.33 6.53
N ASP A 588 -28.45 16.73 7.33
CA ASP A 588 -27.00 16.86 7.14
C ASP A 588 -26.28 15.58 7.56
N GLY A 589 -25.68 14.91 6.57
CA GLY A 589 -24.91 13.68 6.77
C GLY A 589 -25.76 12.42 6.94
N TYR A 590 -27.07 12.45 6.70
CA TYR A 590 -27.89 11.23 6.64
C TYR A 590 -27.65 10.49 5.30
N LEU A 591 -26.53 9.76 5.24
CA LEU A 591 -26.10 9.04 4.04
C LEU A 591 -27.11 7.92 3.66
N TYR A 592 -27.46 7.86 2.37
CA TYR A 592 -28.32 6.81 1.78
C TYR A 592 -29.72 6.70 2.38
N ARG A 593 -30.28 7.81 2.89
CA ARG A 593 -31.57 7.87 3.59
C ARG A 593 -32.70 7.14 2.85
N GLU A 594 -32.84 7.37 1.54
CA GLU A 594 -33.90 6.78 0.71
C GLU A 594 -33.70 5.28 0.47
N GLU A 595 -32.45 4.82 0.41
CA GLU A 595 -32.14 3.38 0.31
C GLU A 595 -32.47 2.66 1.62
N LEU A 596 -32.11 3.25 2.76
CA LEU A 596 -32.38 2.67 4.08
C LEU A 596 -33.88 2.68 4.42
N ALA A 597 -34.61 3.73 4.05
CA ALA A 597 -36.06 3.82 4.26
C ALA A 597 -36.80 2.68 3.55
N ARG A 598 -36.45 2.41 2.29
CA ARG A 598 -37.04 1.29 1.52
C ARG A 598 -36.79 -0.06 2.18
N ALA A 599 -35.56 -0.30 2.64
CA ALA A 599 -35.24 -1.55 3.35
C ALA A 599 -35.99 -1.70 4.69
N ALA A 600 -36.36 -0.58 5.32
CA ALA A 600 -37.15 -0.57 6.54
C ALA A 600 -38.63 -0.83 6.30
N GLU A 601 -39.22 -0.27 5.24
CA GLU A 601 -40.61 -0.54 4.82
C GLU A 601 -40.86 -2.03 4.55
N ASP A 602 -39.87 -2.73 3.99
CA ASP A 602 -39.93 -4.17 3.74
C ASP A 602 -39.86 -5.03 5.03
N GLY A 603 -39.75 -4.40 6.21
CA GLY A 603 -39.65 -5.04 7.52
C GLY A 603 -38.32 -5.77 7.77
N MET A 604 -37.34 -5.59 6.87
CA MET A 604 -36.05 -6.27 6.93
C MET A 604 -35.06 -5.56 7.85
N LEU A 605 -35.14 -4.23 7.89
CA LEU A 605 -34.20 -3.35 8.57
C LEU A 605 -34.94 -2.45 9.57
N GLU A 606 -34.44 -2.37 10.79
CA GLU A 606 -34.74 -1.26 11.69
C GLU A 606 -33.56 -0.29 11.67
N VAL A 607 -33.84 1.00 11.53
CA VAL A 607 -32.80 2.05 11.61
C VAL A 607 -33.07 2.92 12.83
N VAL A 608 -32.11 2.97 13.75
CA VAL A 608 -32.09 3.84 14.91
C VAL A 608 -31.04 4.93 14.66
N VAL A 609 -31.49 6.16 14.47
CA VAL A 609 -30.58 7.27 14.12
C VAL A 609 -30.26 8.13 15.34
N ALA A 610 -28.98 8.41 15.54
CA ALA A 610 -28.45 9.35 16.51
C ALA A 610 -27.99 10.64 15.80
N PHE A 611 -28.53 11.79 16.23
CA PHE A 611 -28.16 13.10 15.68
C PHE A 611 -27.28 13.86 16.67
N SER A 612 -26.00 14.06 16.34
CA SER A 612 -25.04 14.71 17.25
C SER A 612 -25.21 16.23 17.35
N ARG A 613 -25.80 16.87 16.32
CA ARG A 613 -25.99 18.33 16.23
C ARG A 613 -27.47 18.74 16.13
N SER A 614 -28.37 17.93 16.69
CA SER A 614 -29.81 18.21 16.78
C SER A 614 -30.36 17.86 18.17
N GLY A 615 -31.32 18.65 18.66
CA GLY A 615 -31.90 18.47 19.99
C GLY A 615 -30.85 18.46 21.10
N ARG A 616 -30.87 17.43 21.96
CA ARG A 616 -29.89 17.26 23.04
C ARG A 616 -28.49 16.84 22.59
N GLY A 617 -28.31 16.49 21.32
CA GLY A 617 -27.10 15.84 20.81
C GLY A 617 -27.01 14.40 21.31
N MET A 618 -27.08 13.44 20.40
CA MET A 618 -26.95 12.03 20.71
C MET A 618 -25.93 11.37 19.80
N TYR A 619 -25.22 10.41 20.37
CA TYR A 619 -24.32 9.51 19.66
C TYR A 619 -24.89 8.09 19.63
N VAL A 620 -24.29 7.24 18.81
CA VAL A 620 -24.76 5.86 18.62
C VAL A 620 -24.78 5.07 19.92
N GLN A 621 -23.79 5.28 20.81
CA GLN A 621 -23.74 4.61 22.11
C GLN A 621 -24.92 4.99 23.02
N ASP A 622 -25.45 6.22 22.90
CA ASP A 622 -26.61 6.65 23.68
C ASP A 622 -27.86 5.91 23.20
N CYS A 623 -28.04 5.80 21.88
CA CYS A 623 -29.13 5.03 21.28
C CYS A 623 -29.03 3.53 21.61
N VAL A 624 -27.81 2.97 21.60
CA VAL A 624 -27.57 1.58 22.00
C VAL A 624 -27.89 1.39 23.49
N ALA A 625 -27.55 2.33 24.38
CA ALA A 625 -27.92 2.23 25.78
C ALA A 625 -29.44 2.26 25.99
N GLU A 626 -30.16 3.14 25.27
CA GLU A 626 -31.61 3.32 25.43
C GLU A 626 -32.44 2.19 24.82
N LYS A 627 -32.06 1.71 23.62
CA LYS A 627 -32.83 0.70 22.88
C LYS A 627 -32.17 -0.67 22.88
N GLY A 628 -30.94 -0.76 23.36
CA GLY A 628 -30.16 -1.99 23.36
C GLY A 628 -30.85 -3.11 24.10
N GLU A 629 -31.48 -2.87 25.26
CA GLU A 629 -32.18 -3.94 25.99
C GLU A 629 -33.38 -4.51 25.20
N GLU A 630 -34.16 -3.66 24.53
CA GLU A 630 -35.28 -4.12 23.68
C GLU A 630 -34.77 -4.86 22.44
N SER A 631 -33.76 -4.30 21.76
CA SER A 631 -33.13 -4.98 20.62
C SER A 631 -32.51 -6.32 21.06
N TRP A 632 -31.78 -6.35 22.18
CA TRP A 632 -31.03 -7.49 22.69
C TRP A 632 -31.91 -8.60 23.27
N SER A 633 -32.99 -8.25 23.96
CA SER A 633 -33.97 -9.23 24.49
C SER A 633 -34.60 -10.08 23.38
N GLN A 634 -34.70 -9.54 22.16
CA GLN A 634 -35.19 -10.27 20.99
C GLN A 634 -34.13 -11.18 20.36
N PHE A 635 -32.83 -10.89 20.54
CA PHE A 635 -31.72 -11.79 20.22
C PHE A 635 -31.59 -12.91 21.26
N ALA A 636 -31.81 -12.60 22.54
CA ALA A 636 -31.60 -13.49 23.68
C ALA A 636 -32.67 -14.59 23.86
N LYS A 637 -33.80 -14.56 23.12
CA LYS A 637 -34.87 -15.58 23.23
C LYS A 637 -34.50 -16.99 22.75
N LYS A 638 -33.29 -17.20 22.22
CA LYS A 638 -32.67 -18.54 22.01
C LYS A 638 -31.35 -18.65 22.78
N ARG A 639 -31.42 -18.43 24.10
CA ARG A 639 -30.30 -18.55 25.03
C ARG A 639 -29.86 -20.02 25.14
N ASN A 640 -28.91 -20.43 24.30
CA ASN A 640 -27.88 -21.41 24.65
C ASN A 640 -26.70 -21.53 23.66
N GLN A 641 -26.54 -20.60 22.72
CA GLN A 641 -25.30 -20.44 21.95
C GLN A 641 -25.32 -19.04 21.32
N TRP A 642 -24.14 -18.47 21.04
CA TRP A 642 -23.89 -17.24 20.28
C TRP A 642 -23.82 -15.92 21.07
N LEU A 643 -22.67 -15.70 21.70
CA LEU A 643 -22.04 -14.39 21.90
C LEU A 643 -20.77 -14.40 21.05
N GLU A 644 -20.87 -14.10 19.75
CA GLU A 644 -19.65 -13.94 18.91
C GLU A 644 -19.67 -12.72 17.98
N ASP A 645 -20.81 -12.16 17.59
CA ASP A 645 -20.82 -11.15 16.51
C ASP A 645 -21.54 -9.86 16.92
N VAL A 646 -20.95 -9.08 17.83
CA VAL A 646 -21.25 -7.64 17.96
C VAL A 646 -20.15 -6.90 17.21
N TRP A 647 -20.50 -6.30 16.08
CA TRP A 647 -19.59 -5.52 15.26
C TRP A 647 -19.77 -4.04 15.63
N GLY A 648 -18.75 -3.46 16.27
CA GLY A 648 -18.65 -2.05 16.64
C GLY A 648 -17.49 -1.38 15.93
#